data_AF-A0A0E2H8S4-F1
#
_entry.id   AF-A0A0E2H8S4-F1
#
_cell.length_a   1.000
_cell.length_b   1.000
_cell.length_c   1.000
_cell.angle_alpha   90.00
_cell.angle_beta   90.00
_cell.angle_gamma   90.00
#
_symmetry.space_group_name_H-M   'P 1'
#
loop_
_entity.id
_entity.type
_entity.pdbx_description
1 polymer ?
#
loop_
_entity_poly.entity_id
_entity_poly.type
_entity_poly.pdbx_seq_one_letter_code
_entity_poly.pdbx_strand_id
1 'polypeptide(L)'
;MALKNTLNTQDAFTGEFPAAWAPDGLWRFNEENPDADDNLADFSGKDRKAYIHNWSGTTASMKTGNFGRYFQMNINNPSSEKTYLKVTNDGSIFSNIGETIVVGGWMKPTTYSVGNTYTPILNTRYGSGQPIFYLSLIRGKPRIMLYNSSGTLILDQSVTPSFSLQNGNWYFIACVIKPTAKTAQYILGDKSSGTVWQSGVLSFTGELNRSCVADLIWGMHANSYWYAGGFDDWFLDCDSSLTADDLAEYFLESLSANGADMTGDIDALTTADVVTLRATSSVYPESGQLITAARKCGVVGNGRVSINANYSPGETSISLVETATSDDLSTWTQWQAIGSNGELESPSRKYIKYRITLATTNTARTPVLTAINLHDNPKPLYTKLGYARPVILDADGNAEAVLDNAYDIIVTSEINGVDELEFKLPFQDSKRSYVDNEKTVRIVSDTYRIRTITDDKEESGKAITTVYAEAAFYDLAYSVKKEPITFNADTADVPIAYALQDTDWDMGAVNVSTKRTWTCSEKNALAILRAVQDIHGGDLIFDNANKIVKLLTFSGEDSGVLFCYKKNMKSIQRVIDTTSLITRLYAYGKDGMTFASINDGKEYVQDTTYTSEIRISTLDCSNFTNPYQMLEFANMRLADYASPRISYVLKAMDLSVLTGFEHETWELGDTVTVKDDDLNLSVKTRIVRREYNLQEPWNTVLELSTTLRELGDSSSRWDSAADMLESADLVDSQEMKDLVPFNHLRNSRADSGLNYWQSSGFSVDAENGVSGTASFRCEGALNTTKSLSQTITPANRESYTFSAQIASENLVKGSSGQVGIEVTFEYEDGTTETRFIDLI
;
A
#
# COMPACT_ATOMS: atom_id res chain seq x y z
N MET A 1 1.66 0.33 4.53
CA MET A 1 1.74 1.00 3.22
C MET A 1 2.09 2.46 3.42
N ALA A 2 2.94 3.05 2.57
CA ALA A 2 3.30 4.46 2.66
C ALA A 2 2.63 5.29 1.60
N LEU A 3 2.05 6.42 2.01
CA LEU A 3 1.51 7.42 1.11
C LEU A 3 2.67 8.09 0.36
N LYS A 4 2.68 7.96 -0.97
CA LYS A 4 3.69 8.59 -1.84
C LYS A 4 3.22 9.94 -2.36
N ASN A 5 1.94 10.07 -2.65
CA ASN A 5 1.39 11.32 -3.17
C ASN A 5 -0.10 11.44 -2.87
N THR A 6 -0.56 12.66 -2.65
CA THR A 6 -1.97 13.02 -2.56
C THR A 6 -2.24 14.17 -3.52
N LEU A 7 -3.19 13.97 -4.43
CA LEU A 7 -3.76 15.04 -5.25
C LEU A 7 -5.08 15.45 -4.61
N ASN A 8 -5.06 16.56 -3.89
CA ASN A 8 -6.20 17.13 -3.16
C ASN A 8 -6.28 18.65 -3.27
N THR A 9 -5.60 19.24 -4.24
CA THR A 9 -5.59 20.70 -4.45
C THR A 9 -6.12 21.05 -5.83
N GLN A 10 -6.73 22.23 -5.94
CA GLN A 10 -7.24 22.74 -7.21
C GLN A 10 -6.19 22.68 -8.33
N ASP A 11 -4.95 23.14 -8.08
CA ASP A 11 -3.87 23.12 -9.07
C ASP A 11 -3.50 21.70 -9.56
N ALA A 12 -3.70 20.68 -8.73
CA ALA A 12 -3.49 19.28 -9.14
C ALA A 12 -4.56 18.79 -10.14
N PHE A 13 -5.78 19.30 -10.00
CA PHE A 13 -6.90 18.95 -10.88
C PHE A 13 -6.97 19.83 -12.12
N THR A 14 -6.62 21.11 -12.00
CA THR A 14 -6.74 22.12 -13.06
C THR A 14 -5.46 22.29 -13.87
N GLY A 15 -4.29 22.02 -13.28
CA GLY A 15 -2.99 22.33 -13.87
C GLY A 15 -2.57 23.79 -13.75
N GLU A 16 -3.37 24.63 -13.07
CA GLU A 16 -3.03 26.02 -12.75
C GLU A 16 -1.74 26.12 -11.92
N PHE A 17 -1.07 27.26 -11.95
CA PHE A 17 0.19 27.48 -11.26
C PHE A 17 0.00 27.38 -9.73
N PRO A 18 0.85 26.67 -8.97
CA PRO A 18 0.64 26.56 -7.53
C PRO A 18 0.69 27.94 -6.85
N ALA A 19 -0.33 28.28 -6.05
CA ALA A 19 -0.37 29.57 -5.34
C ALA A 19 0.81 29.74 -4.36
N ALA A 20 1.28 28.62 -3.78
CA ALA A 20 2.45 28.59 -2.91
C ALA A 20 3.76 29.01 -3.62
N TRP A 21 3.80 28.97 -4.95
CA TRP A 21 4.96 29.36 -5.76
C TRP A 21 4.86 30.79 -6.30
N ALA A 22 3.79 31.52 -5.97
CA ALA A 22 3.55 32.88 -6.44
C ALA A 22 3.13 33.84 -5.31
N PRO A 23 3.86 33.88 -4.17
CA PRO A 23 3.44 34.64 -2.98
C PRO A 23 3.46 36.17 -3.19
N ASP A 24 4.06 36.66 -4.27
CA ASP A 24 4.13 38.08 -4.62
C ASP A 24 3.15 38.52 -5.71
N GLY A 25 2.34 37.61 -6.23
CA GLY A 25 1.26 37.98 -7.15
C GLY A 25 0.85 36.79 -7.99
N LEU A 26 -0.45 36.50 -8.01
CA LEU A 26 -1.03 35.44 -8.81
C LEU A 26 -2.35 35.92 -9.42
N TRP A 27 -2.40 36.08 -10.73
CA TRP A 27 -3.59 36.52 -11.44
C TRP A 27 -4.10 35.39 -12.33
N ARG A 28 -5.12 34.69 -11.85
CA ARG A 28 -5.76 33.55 -12.54
C ARG A 28 -6.56 33.96 -13.76
N PHE A 29 -7.22 35.12 -13.69
CA PHE A 29 -8.17 35.60 -14.72
C PHE A 29 -9.39 34.68 -14.94
N ASN A 30 -9.85 34.02 -13.87
CA ASN A 30 -11.00 33.11 -13.89
C ASN A 30 -12.36 33.78 -13.71
N GLU A 31 -12.39 35.08 -13.44
CA GLU A 31 -13.61 35.84 -13.19
C GLU A 31 -14.47 35.95 -14.46
N GLU A 32 -15.79 35.91 -14.31
CA GLU A 32 -16.69 36.10 -15.45
C GLU A 32 -16.61 37.53 -16.00
N ASN A 33 -16.46 38.52 -15.11
CA ASN A 33 -16.28 39.93 -15.40
C ASN A 33 -15.34 40.54 -14.34
N PRO A 34 -14.66 41.67 -14.65
CA PRO A 34 -13.95 42.42 -13.62
C PRO A 34 -14.91 42.96 -12.54
N ASP A 35 -14.34 43.40 -11.42
CA ASP A 35 -15.10 44.09 -10.38
C ASP A 35 -15.64 45.47 -10.85
N ALA A 36 -16.40 46.14 -9.99
CA ALA A 36 -17.05 47.41 -10.33
C ALA A 36 -16.07 48.55 -10.68
N ASP A 37 -14.79 48.38 -10.32
CA ASP A 37 -13.72 49.34 -10.55
C ASP A 37 -12.78 48.87 -11.71
N ASP A 38 -13.28 47.95 -12.56
CA ASP A 38 -12.57 47.32 -13.67
C ASP A 38 -11.30 46.56 -13.24
N ASN A 39 -11.28 45.95 -12.03
CA ASN A 39 -10.14 45.15 -11.57
C ASN A 39 -10.36 43.63 -11.66
N LEU A 40 -9.25 42.92 -11.86
CA LEU A 40 -9.14 41.46 -11.77
C LEU A 40 -8.40 41.08 -10.48
N ALA A 41 -8.78 39.96 -9.87
CA ALA A 41 -8.34 39.59 -8.53
C ALA A 41 -6.91 39.04 -8.49
N ASP A 42 -6.30 39.18 -7.32
CA ASP A 42 -5.02 38.57 -6.96
C ASP A 42 -5.26 37.42 -5.98
N PHE A 43 -4.74 36.25 -6.33
CA PHE A 43 -4.87 34.99 -5.61
C PHE A 43 -3.62 34.66 -4.76
N SER A 44 -2.60 35.53 -4.74
CA SER A 44 -1.43 35.38 -3.85
C SER A 44 -1.73 35.72 -2.38
N GLY A 45 -2.90 36.34 -2.12
CA GLY A 45 -3.27 36.85 -0.80
C GLY A 45 -2.70 38.24 -0.48
N LYS A 46 -2.09 38.94 -1.46
CA LYS A 46 -1.55 40.30 -1.30
C LYS A 46 -2.53 41.41 -1.73
N ASP A 47 -3.70 41.05 -2.27
CA ASP A 47 -4.70 41.98 -2.81
C ASP A 47 -4.13 42.93 -3.88
N ARG A 48 -3.14 42.46 -4.66
CA ARG A 48 -2.48 43.19 -5.74
C ARG A 48 -3.34 43.16 -7.02
N LYS A 49 -4.55 43.69 -6.94
CA LYS A 49 -5.52 43.67 -8.05
C LYS A 49 -4.99 44.28 -9.35
N ALA A 50 -5.33 43.68 -10.48
CA ALA A 50 -4.95 44.15 -11.80
C ALA A 50 -6.07 44.99 -12.43
N TYR A 51 -5.86 46.30 -12.48
CA TYR A 51 -6.76 47.26 -13.12
C TYR A 51 -6.71 47.15 -14.63
N ILE A 52 -7.88 47.10 -15.28
CA ILE A 52 -8.02 47.07 -16.73
C ILE A 52 -8.19 48.50 -17.25
N HIS A 53 -7.17 49.02 -17.93
CA HIS A 53 -7.31 50.26 -18.66
C HIS A 53 -8.09 50.02 -19.96
N ASN A 54 -9.12 50.82 -20.22
CA ASN A 54 -10.02 50.69 -21.38
C ASN A 54 -10.73 49.32 -21.48
N TRP A 55 -11.45 48.93 -20.42
CA TRP A 55 -12.38 47.79 -20.47
C TRP A 55 -13.55 48.06 -21.43
N SER A 56 -14.28 49.15 -21.21
CA SER A 56 -15.43 49.52 -22.05
C SER A 56 -15.02 50.14 -23.39
N GLY A 57 -15.80 49.86 -24.44
CA GLY A 57 -15.60 50.45 -25.78
C GLY A 57 -14.45 49.86 -26.59
N THR A 58 -13.85 48.76 -26.13
CA THR A 58 -12.80 48.00 -26.80
C THR A 58 -13.20 46.53 -26.93
N THR A 59 -12.30 45.69 -27.48
CA THR A 59 -12.43 44.23 -27.49
C THR A 59 -11.95 43.54 -26.20
N ALA A 60 -11.64 44.29 -25.14
CA ALA A 60 -11.31 43.72 -23.84
C ALA A 60 -12.44 42.80 -23.36
N SER A 61 -12.11 41.56 -22.99
CA SER A 61 -13.11 40.58 -22.55
C SER A 61 -12.51 39.42 -21.77
N MET A 62 -13.32 38.83 -20.87
CA MET A 62 -13.03 37.54 -20.25
C MET A 62 -13.54 36.42 -21.16
N LYS A 63 -12.65 35.50 -21.55
CA LYS A 63 -12.96 34.43 -22.51
C LYS A 63 -12.68 33.07 -21.91
N THR A 64 -13.42 32.04 -22.34
CA THR A 64 -13.11 30.65 -22.00
C THR A 64 -11.73 30.25 -22.52
N GLY A 65 -10.86 29.83 -21.60
CA GLY A 65 -9.47 29.43 -21.80
C GLY A 65 -9.23 27.97 -21.41
N ASN A 66 -7.95 27.60 -21.26
CA ASN A 66 -7.57 26.24 -20.87
C ASN A 66 -7.66 26.02 -19.36
N PHE A 67 -7.41 27.07 -18.57
CA PHE A 67 -7.38 27.02 -17.10
C PHE A 67 -8.58 27.74 -16.49
N GLY A 68 -9.72 27.70 -17.18
CA GLY A 68 -10.92 28.43 -16.79
C GLY A 68 -11.16 29.55 -17.77
N ARG A 69 -11.07 30.81 -17.31
CA ARG A 69 -11.15 31.99 -18.18
C ARG A 69 -9.75 32.58 -18.39
N TYR A 70 -9.65 33.49 -19.34
CA TYR A 70 -8.46 34.31 -19.56
C TYR A 70 -8.86 35.71 -19.96
N PHE A 71 -7.97 36.67 -19.71
CA PHE A 71 -8.18 38.05 -20.12
C PHE A 71 -7.68 38.26 -21.56
N GLN A 72 -8.58 38.67 -22.46
CA GLN A 72 -8.29 38.99 -23.85
C GLN A 72 -8.34 40.50 -24.09
N MET A 73 -7.40 41.04 -24.88
CA MET A 73 -7.36 42.46 -25.23
C MET A 73 -6.82 42.76 -26.63
N ASN A 74 -7.19 43.95 -27.14
CA ASN A 74 -6.65 44.58 -28.33
C ASN A 74 -6.79 43.76 -29.64
N ILE A 75 -7.91 43.06 -29.83
CA ILE A 75 -8.13 42.12 -30.95
C ILE A 75 -8.39 42.84 -32.27
N ASN A 76 -9.07 43.99 -32.26
CA ASN A 76 -9.37 44.71 -33.50
C ASN A 76 -8.16 45.51 -33.97
N ASN A 77 -7.67 46.41 -33.12
CA ASN A 77 -6.49 47.22 -33.41
C ASN A 77 -5.85 47.74 -32.11
N PRO A 78 -4.66 47.23 -31.73
CA PRO A 78 -3.99 47.63 -30.50
C PRO A 78 -3.70 49.13 -30.38
N SER A 79 -3.44 49.81 -31.51
CA SER A 79 -3.09 51.23 -31.51
C SER A 79 -4.28 52.16 -31.26
N SER A 80 -5.51 51.69 -31.49
CA SER A 80 -6.73 52.44 -31.18
C SER A 80 -7.36 52.04 -29.86
N GLU A 81 -7.36 50.74 -29.54
CA GLU A 81 -8.01 50.20 -28.34
C GLU A 81 -7.19 50.51 -27.08
N LYS A 82 -5.87 50.34 -27.15
CA LYS A 82 -4.91 50.71 -26.10
C LYS A 82 -5.26 50.12 -24.73
N THR A 83 -5.87 48.94 -24.70
CA THR A 83 -6.15 48.21 -23.47
C THR A 83 -4.85 47.65 -22.89
N TYR A 84 -4.69 47.71 -21.58
CA TYR A 84 -3.56 47.13 -20.85
C TYR A 84 -3.95 46.86 -19.39
N LEU A 85 -3.19 46.00 -18.70
CA LEU A 85 -3.37 45.80 -17.26
C LEU A 85 -2.34 46.60 -16.47
N LYS A 86 -2.77 47.12 -15.33
CA LYS A 86 -1.92 47.84 -14.38
C LYS A 86 -2.12 47.26 -12.99
N VAL A 87 -1.02 46.88 -12.32
CA VAL A 87 -1.01 46.66 -10.88
C VAL A 87 -0.19 47.78 -10.25
N THR A 88 -0.81 48.53 -9.35
CA THR A 88 -0.15 49.64 -8.66
C THR A 88 0.86 49.10 -7.67
N ASN A 89 2.09 49.61 -7.70
CA ASN A 89 3.12 49.25 -6.74
C ASN A 89 3.16 50.31 -5.63
N ASP A 90 2.65 49.96 -4.45
CA ASP A 90 2.70 50.80 -3.25
C ASP A 90 4.10 50.82 -2.56
N GLY A 91 5.08 50.18 -3.19
CA GLY A 91 6.43 49.96 -2.67
C GLY A 91 6.63 48.59 -2.05
N SER A 92 5.57 47.78 -1.88
CA SER A 92 5.67 46.45 -1.26
C SER A 92 6.11 45.35 -2.22
N ILE A 93 5.86 45.47 -3.53
CA ILE A 93 6.08 44.38 -4.51
C ILE A 93 7.54 43.92 -4.53
N PHE A 94 8.47 44.86 -4.57
CA PHE A 94 9.91 44.58 -4.65
C PHE A 94 10.64 44.89 -3.35
N SER A 95 9.91 44.98 -2.23
CA SER A 95 10.48 45.33 -0.93
C SER A 95 11.42 44.26 -0.37
N ASN A 96 11.20 42.99 -0.73
CA ASN A 96 11.98 41.84 -0.29
C ASN A 96 12.40 40.98 -1.49
N ILE A 97 13.44 41.40 -2.20
CA ILE A 97 14.03 40.59 -3.28
C ILE A 97 15.12 39.71 -2.70
N GLY A 98 14.98 38.39 -2.83
CA GLY A 98 15.99 37.43 -2.40
C GLY A 98 16.94 36.99 -3.51
N GLU A 99 17.18 35.69 -3.61
CA GLU A 99 18.20 35.14 -4.53
C GLU A 99 17.69 34.96 -5.96
N THR A 100 16.39 34.72 -6.12
CA THR A 100 15.76 34.45 -7.42
C THR A 100 14.41 35.16 -7.51
N ILE A 101 14.18 35.84 -8.63
CA ILE A 101 12.87 36.35 -9.02
C ILE A 101 12.36 35.45 -10.14
N VAL A 102 11.12 35.00 -10.02
CA VAL A 102 10.40 34.25 -11.04
C VAL A 102 9.16 35.03 -11.44
N VAL A 103 9.02 35.27 -12.74
CA VAL A 103 7.89 36.04 -13.30
C VAL A 103 7.48 35.46 -14.64
N GLY A 104 6.18 35.24 -14.83
CA GLY A 104 5.69 34.58 -16.03
C GLY A 104 4.21 34.28 -15.98
N GLY A 105 3.76 33.49 -16.96
CA GLY A 105 2.38 33.05 -17.06
C GLY A 105 2.08 32.51 -18.44
N TRP A 106 0.79 32.34 -18.72
CA TRP A 106 0.32 31.91 -20.03
C TRP A 106 -0.06 33.10 -20.89
N MET A 107 0.32 33.04 -22.17
CA MET A 107 -0.02 34.06 -23.15
C MET A 107 -0.54 33.45 -24.45
N LYS A 108 -1.49 34.15 -25.08
CA LYS A 108 -2.08 33.80 -26.37
C LYS A 108 -1.92 34.95 -27.36
N PRO A 109 -0.74 35.12 -27.98
CA PRO A 109 -0.47 36.29 -28.79
C PRO A 109 -1.19 36.24 -30.13
N THR A 110 -1.55 37.40 -30.67
CA THR A 110 -2.06 37.53 -32.04
C THR A 110 -0.94 37.85 -33.04
N THR A 111 -1.27 37.91 -34.33
CA THR A 111 -0.37 38.37 -35.41
C THR A 111 0.25 39.74 -35.11
N TYR A 112 -0.47 40.66 -34.44
CA TYR A 112 0.11 41.95 -34.06
C TYR A 112 1.25 41.79 -33.04
N SER A 113 1.12 40.85 -32.10
CA SER A 113 2.11 40.64 -31.04
C SER A 113 3.35 39.89 -31.51
N VAL A 114 3.19 38.91 -32.41
CA VAL A 114 4.32 38.13 -32.94
C VAL A 114 4.93 38.73 -34.21
N GLY A 115 4.17 39.53 -34.97
CA GLY A 115 4.60 40.12 -36.23
C GLY A 115 5.27 41.49 -36.10
N ASN A 116 4.97 42.26 -35.05
CA ASN A 116 5.57 43.57 -34.83
C ASN A 116 7.03 43.48 -34.39
N THR A 117 7.79 44.56 -34.64
CA THR A 117 9.20 44.61 -34.24
C THR A 117 9.36 44.65 -32.73
N TYR A 118 8.52 45.38 -31.99
CA TYR A 118 8.56 45.46 -30.53
C TYR A 118 7.16 45.28 -29.95
N THR A 119 7.01 44.32 -29.03
CA THR A 119 5.74 44.05 -28.36
C THR A 119 5.98 43.90 -26.86
N PRO A 120 5.39 44.74 -26.00
CA PRO A 120 5.52 44.60 -24.56
C PRO A 120 4.75 43.39 -24.03
N ILE A 121 5.28 42.67 -23.04
CA ILE A 121 4.53 41.64 -22.32
C ILE A 121 4.21 42.14 -20.91
N LEU A 122 5.25 42.37 -20.10
CA LEU A 122 5.14 42.91 -18.75
C LEU A 122 6.36 43.76 -18.42
N ASN A 123 6.16 44.93 -17.81
CA ASN A 123 7.26 45.83 -17.48
C ASN A 123 6.96 46.77 -16.32
N THR A 124 8.03 47.30 -15.75
CA THR A 124 8.02 48.39 -14.74
C THR A 124 8.54 49.71 -15.31
N ARG A 125 8.62 49.82 -16.65
CA ARG A 125 9.26 50.94 -17.34
C ARG A 125 8.22 52.01 -17.71
N TYR A 126 8.60 53.28 -17.58
CA TYR A 126 7.71 54.45 -17.77
C TYR A 126 6.59 54.59 -16.72
N GLY A 127 6.80 54.10 -15.49
CA GLY A 127 5.96 54.37 -14.31
C GLY A 127 6.56 55.43 -13.37
N SER A 128 5.94 55.66 -12.21
CA SER A 128 6.52 56.49 -11.14
C SER A 128 7.71 55.75 -10.50
N GLY A 129 8.94 56.23 -10.76
CA GLY A 129 10.16 55.64 -10.23
C GLY A 129 11.00 54.93 -11.29
N GLN A 130 12.10 54.31 -10.85
CA GLN A 130 13.00 53.58 -11.75
C GLN A 130 12.56 52.12 -11.94
N PRO A 131 12.65 51.57 -13.16
CA PRO A 131 12.24 50.19 -13.47
C PRO A 131 13.17 49.14 -12.85
N ILE A 132 12.71 47.89 -12.80
CA ILE A 132 13.52 46.71 -12.48
C ILE A 132 13.70 45.80 -13.70
N PHE A 133 12.63 45.53 -14.45
CA PHE A 133 12.65 44.67 -15.64
C PHE A 133 11.67 45.12 -16.72
N TYR A 134 11.92 44.65 -17.94
CA TYR A 134 11.00 44.70 -19.08
C TYR A 134 11.08 43.39 -19.86
N LEU A 135 9.99 42.63 -19.84
CA LEU A 135 9.78 41.42 -20.64
C LEU A 135 8.99 41.79 -21.90
N SER A 136 9.51 41.40 -23.07
CA SER A 136 8.96 41.78 -24.37
C SER A 136 9.21 40.73 -25.44
N LEU A 137 8.58 40.92 -26.60
CA LEU A 137 8.95 40.25 -27.83
C LEU A 137 9.63 41.23 -28.78
N ILE A 138 10.68 40.78 -29.46
CA ILE A 138 11.29 41.44 -30.60
C ILE A 138 11.12 40.57 -31.84
N ARG A 139 10.22 40.96 -32.77
CA ARG A 139 9.84 40.12 -33.93
C ARG A 139 9.43 38.70 -33.51
N GLY A 140 8.57 38.61 -32.49
CA GLY A 140 8.08 37.35 -31.94
C GLY A 140 9.08 36.57 -31.06
N LYS A 141 10.30 37.08 -30.85
CA LYS A 141 11.31 36.43 -30.00
C LYS A 141 11.34 37.03 -28.59
N PRO A 142 11.38 36.22 -27.50
CA PRO A 142 11.49 36.77 -26.15
C PRO A 142 12.74 37.65 -25.97
N ARG A 143 12.57 38.77 -25.27
CA ARG A 143 13.62 39.75 -24.95
C ARG A 143 13.43 40.26 -23.54
N ILE A 144 14.53 40.28 -22.80
CA ILE A 144 14.61 40.83 -21.45
C ILE A 144 15.49 42.07 -21.43
N MET A 145 15.03 43.07 -20.68
CA MET A 145 15.84 44.20 -20.26
C MET A 145 15.79 44.31 -18.74
N LEU A 146 16.94 44.52 -18.10
CA LEU A 146 17.06 44.71 -16.65
C LEU A 146 17.68 46.07 -16.35
N TYR A 147 17.33 46.64 -15.20
CA TYR A 147 17.73 48.01 -14.83
C TYR A 147 18.31 48.07 -13.41
N ASN A 148 19.22 49.00 -13.18
CA ASN A 148 19.71 49.34 -11.84
C ASN A 148 18.85 50.43 -11.17
N SER A 149 19.14 50.75 -9.91
CA SER A 149 18.38 51.74 -9.13
C SER A 149 18.44 53.18 -9.66
N SER A 150 19.36 53.49 -10.58
CA SER A 150 19.40 54.77 -11.30
C SER A 150 18.60 54.75 -12.61
N GLY A 151 17.94 53.63 -12.94
CA GLY A 151 17.24 53.45 -14.22
C GLY A 151 18.14 53.13 -15.41
N THR A 152 19.43 52.85 -15.16
CA THR A 152 20.36 52.46 -16.23
C THR A 152 20.17 51.00 -16.60
N LEU A 153 20.17 50.74 -17.89
CA LEU A 153 20.08 49.41 -18.48
C LEU A 153 21.33 48.58 -18.14
N ILE A 154 21.15 47.41 -17.53
CA ILE A 154 22.21 46.48 -17.13
C ILE A 154 22.19 45.16 -17.92
N LEU A 155 21.05 44.84 -18.54
CA LEU A 155 20.87 43.76 -19.50
C LEU A 155 19.94 44.21 -20.61
N ASP A 156 20.23 43.81 -21.84
CA ASP A 156 19.32 43.90 -22.98
C ASP A 156 19.66 42.82 -24.00
N GLN A 157 18.94 41.71 -23.94
CA GLN A 157 19.16 40.59 -24.84
C GLN A 157 17.86 39.93 -25.27
N SER A 158 17.83 39.54 -26.55
CA SER A 158 16.79 38.68 -27.12
C SER A 158 17.30 37.26 -27.27
N VAL A 159 16.43 36.29 -27.03
CA VAL A 159 16.74 34.87 -27.14
C VAL A 159 15.95 34.24 -28.29
N THR A 160 16.45 33.15 -28.88
CA THR A 160 15.78 32.48 -30.02
C THR A 160 15.35 31.08 -29.62
N PRO A 161 14.04 30.84 -29.41
CA PRO A 161 13.52 29.51 -29.12
C PRO A 161 13.68 28.54 -30.30
N SER A 162 13.59 27.24 -30.03
CA SER A 162 13.61 26.18 -31.04
C SER A 162 12.36 26.16 -31.94
N PHE A 163 11.32 26.90 -31.57
CA PHE A 163 10.07 27.05 -32.31
C PHE A 163 9.65 28.53 -32.37
N SER A 164 8.78 28.87 -33.34
CA SER A 164 8.26 30.23 -33.51
C SER A 164 6.88 30.36 -32.86
N LEU A 165 6.64 31.50 -32.20
CA LEU A 165 5.31 31.85 -31.71
C LEU A 165 4.35 32.10 -32.88
N GLN A 166 3.16 31.51 -32.81
CA GLN A 166 2.13 31.58 -33.84
C GLN A 166 0.89 32.34 -33.33
N ASN A 167 0.18 32.96 -34.28
CA ASN A 167 -1.07 33.68 -34.00
C ASN A 167 -2.12 32.75 -33.39
N GLY A 168 -2.59 33.06 -32.19
CA GLY A 168 -3.71 32.38 -31.54
C GLY A 168 -3.34 31.09 -30.78
N ASN A 169 -2.07 30.70 -30.74
CA ASN A 169 -1.61 29.55 -29.96
C ASN A 169 -1.32 29.94 -28.50
N TRP A 170 -1.37 28.97 -27.61
CA TRP A 170 -1.07 29.14 -26.18
C TRP A 170 0.39 28.83 -25.86
N TYR A 171 1.02 29.73 -25.13
CA TYR A 171 2.41 29.60 -24.71
C TYR A 171 2.56 29.89 -23.23
N PHE A 172 3.28 29.02 -22.53
CA PHE A 172 3.79 29.30 -21.20
C PHE A 172 5.11 30.06 -21.35
N ILE A 173 5.25 31.22 -20.74
CA ILE A 173 6.49 32.02 -20.76
C ILE A 173 6.85 32.45 -19.36
N ALA A 174 8.09 32.17 -18.96
CA ALA A 174 8.60 32.57 -17.65
C ALA A 174 10.05 33.03 -17.73
N CYS A 175 10.45 33.93 -16.84
CA CYS A 175 11.83 34.36 -16.68
C CYS A 175 12.28 34.18 -15.24
N VAL A 176 13.43 33.51 -15.09
CA VAL A 176 14.15 33.35 -13.84
C VAL A 176 15.28 34.37 -13.82
N ILE A 177 15.27 35.30 -12.88
CA ILE A 177 16.29 36.34 -12.72
C ILE A 177 16.97 36.11 -11.38
N LYS A 178 18.29 35.93 -11.34
CA LYS A 178 19.05 35.76 -10.10
C LYS A 178 19.87 37.01 -9.83
N PRO A 179 19.41 37.93 -8.95
CA PRO A 179 20.04 39.25 -8.79
C PRO A 179 21.48 39.15 -8.31
N THR A 180 21.77 38.26 -7.36
CA THR A 180 23.11 38.08 -6.77
C THR A 180 24.06 37.35 -7.71
N ALA A 181 23.58 36.30 -8.38
CA ALA A 181 24.37 35.57 -9.39
C ALA A 181 24.54 36.35 -10.70
N LYS A 182 23.76 37.42 -10.89
CA LYS A 182 23.72 38.29 -12.07
C LYS A 182 23.39 37.55 -13.36
N THR A 183 22.43 36.65 -13.27
CA THR A 183 21.96 35.83 -14.40
C THR A 183 20.48 35.98 -14.67
N ALA A 184 20.05 35.75 -15.91
CA ALA A 184 18.66 35.60 -16.27
C ALA A 184 18.46 34.45 -17.28
N GLN A 185 17.32 33.78 -17.24
CA GLN A 185 17.01 32.68 -18.14
C GLN A 185 15.52 32.68 -18.49
N TYR A 186 15.20 32.41 -19.75
CA TYR A 186 13.82 32.25 -20.23
C TYR A 186 13.44 30.78 -20.36
N ILE A 187 12.18 30.51 -20.07
CA ILE A 187 11.50 29.24 -20.33
C ILE A 187 10.30 29.55 -21.22
N LEU A 188 10.11 28.75 -22.26
CA LEU A 188 9.01 28.87 -23.20
C LEU A 188 8.45 27.49 -23.53
N GLY A 189 7.16 27.28 -23.27
CA GLY A 189 6.42 26.07 -23.61
C GLY A 189 5.34 26.34 -24.64
N ASP A 190 5.21 25.49 -25.65
CA ASP A 190 4.10 25.50 -26.62
C ASP A 190 3.08 24.43 -26.25
N LYS A 191 1.87 24.85 -25.83
CA LYS A 191 0.81 23.92 -25.40
C LYS A 191 0.42 22.93 -26.48
N SER A 192 0.41 23.36 -27.74
CA SER A 192 -0.14 22.56 -28.84
C SER A 192 0.74 21.37 -29.19
N SER A 193 2.06 21.55 -29.10
CA SER A 193 3.05 20.51 -29.39
C SER A 193 3.59 19.83 -28.13
N GLY A 194 3.41 20.43 -26.96
CA GLY A 194 4.06 20.01 -25.72
C GLY A 194 5.56 20.29 -25.68
N THR A 195 6.09 21.07 -26.64
CA THR A 195 7.53 21.39 -26.69
C THR A 195 7.86 22.43 -25.64
N VAL A 196 8.86 22.17 -24.79
CA VAL A 196 9.44 23.14 -23.87
C VAL A 196 10.87 23.48 -24.29
N TRP A 197 11.24 24.74 -24.15
CA TRP A 197 12.56 25.24 -24.46
C TRP A 197 13.05 26.18 -23.37
N GLN A 198 14.32 26.05 -23.00
CA GLN A 198 15.00 26.96 -22.10
C GLN A 198 16.09 27.72 -22.88
N SER A 199 16.23 29.02 -22.61
CA SER A 199 17.35 29.79 -23.15
C SER A 199 18.66 29.38 -22.49
N GLY A 200 19.77 29.72 -23.14
CA GLY A 200 21.06 29.80 -22.43
C GLY A 200 20.97 30.82 -21.28
N VAL A 201 21.80 30.63 -20.25
CA VAL A 201 21.89 31.55 -19.12
C VAL A 201 22.52 32.87 -19.57
N LEU A 202 21.76 33.95 -19.49
CA LEU A 202 22.20 35.31 -19.80
C LEU A 202 22.90 35.91 -18.59
N SER A 203 23.99 36.64 -18.80
CA SER A 203 24.70 37.36 -17.73
C SER A 203 24.52 38.87 -17.88
N PHE A 204 24.47 39.60 -16.76
CA PHE A 204 24.35 41.06 -16.77
C PHE A 204 25.36 41.76 -15.86
N THR A 205 25.64 43.03 -16.17
CA THR A 205 26.65 43.82 -15.46
C THR A 205 26.00 44.92 -14.63
N GLY A 206 26.28 44.99 -13.34
CA GLY A 206 25.70 45.97 -12.41
C GLY A 206 24.83 45.32 -11.34
N GLU A 207 24.12 46.14 -10.55
CA GLU A 207 23.18 45.69 -9.52
C GLU A 207 21.75 45.90 -9.99
N LEU A 208 20.91 44.88 -9.82
CA LEU A 208 19.48 44.97 -10.15
C LEU A 208 18.80 46.00 -9.23
N ASN A 209 17.80 46.73 -9.74
CA ASN A 209 17.04 47.70 -8.97
C ASN A 209 16.19 47.03 -7.88
N ARG A 210 16.76 46.88 -6.68
CA ARG A 210 16.06 46.34 -5.50
C ARG A 210 15.09 47.32 -4.83
N SER A 211 15.00 48.56 -5.31
CA SER A 211 14.15 49.63 -4.75
C SER A 211 13.09 50.09 -5.76
N CYS A 212 12.64 49.19 -6.63
CA CYS A 212 11.67 49.52 -7.65
C CYS A 212 10.29 49.81 -7.04
N VAL A 213 9.79 51.03 -7.25
CA VAL A 213 8.44 51.47 -6.86
C VAL A 213 7.54 51.71 -8.07
N ALA A 214 8.01 51.37 -9.27
CA ALA A 214 7.21 51.49 -10.48
C ALA A 214 6.15 50.38 -10.55
N ASP A 215 4.98 50.75 -11.08
CA ASP A 215 3.83 49.88 -11.32
C ASP A 215 4.18 48.73 -12.28
N LEU A 216 3.48 47.61 -12.15
CA LEU A 216 3.53 46.54 -13.14
C LEU A 216 2.54 46.86 -14.28
N ILE A 217 3.03 46.92 -15.50
CA ILE A 217 2.25 47.23 -16.71
C ILE A 217 2.33 46.06 -17.69
N TRP A 218 1.19 45.39 -17.93
CA TRP A 218 1.07 44.32 -18.92
C TRP A 218 0.61 44.86 -20.26
N GLY A 219 1.32 44.48 -21.32
CA GLY A 219 0.87 44.70 -22.68
C GLY A 219 0.85 46.16 -23.15
N MET A 220 1.50 47.08 -22.43
CA MET A 220 1.75 48.45 -22.91
C MET A 220 3.16 48.91 -22.57
N HIS A 221 3.75 49.68 -23.49
CA HIS A 221 5.00 50.38 -23.23
C HIS A 221 4.98 51.80 -23.83
N ALA A 222 5.30 52.79 -22.99
CA ALA A 222 5.48 54.20 -23.36
C ALA A 222 4.31 54.81 -24.16
N ASN A 223 3.07 54.35 -23.94
CA ASN A 223 1.88 54.73 -24.71
C ASN A 223 2.05 54.64 -26.24
N SER A 224 2.96 53.77 -26.70
CA SER A 224 3.39 53.67 -28.10
C SER A 224 3.39 52.24 -28.64
N TYR A 225 3.49 51.25 -27.76
CA TYR A 225 3.48 49.84 -28.12
C TYR A 225 2.44 49.10 -27.27
N TRP A 226 1.72 48.17 -27.88
CA TRP A 226 0.66 47.42 -27.23
C TRP A 226 0.71 45.95 -27.63
N TYR A 227 0.40 45.08 -26.68
CA TYR A 227 0.16 43.65 -26.91
C TYR A 227 -1.29 43.42 -27.30
N ALA A 228 -1.50 42.57 -28.28
CA ALA A 228 -2.80 42.04 -28.65
C ALA A 228 -2.83 40.53 -28.49
N GLY A 229 -3.78 40.03 -27.70
CA GLY A 229 -3.85 38.62 -27.35
C GLY A 229 -4.50 38.37 -26.01
N GLY A 230 -4.27 37.18 -25.48
CA GLY A 230 -4.71 36.76 -24.15
C GLY A 230 -3.57 36.64 -23.14
N PHE A 231 -3.91 36.81 -21.86
CA PHE A 231 -3.12 36.42 -20.69
C PHE A 231 -3.97 35.53 -19.78
N ASP A 232 -3.34 34.50 -19.24
CA ASP A 232 -3.93 33.53 -18.33
C ASP A 232 -2.89 33.19 -17.24
N ASP A 233 -3.37 32.88 -16.04
CA ASP A 233 -2.58 32.31 -14.94
C ASP A 233 -1.15 32.88 -14.77
N TRP A 234 -1.06 34.18 -14.47
CA TRP A 234 0.18 34.96 -14.39
C TRP A 234 0.71 35.05 -12.96
N PHE A 235 2.02 34.86 -12.76
CA PHE A 235 2.65 34.79 -11.45
C PHE A 235 3.88 35.70 -11.28
N LEU A 236 4.16 36.05 -10.03
CA LEU A 236 5.35 36.74 -9.56
C LEU A 236 5.78 36.17 -8.19
N ASP A 237 7.06 35.90 -8.06
CA ASP A 237 7.75 35.55 -6.82
C ASP A 237 9.10 36.26 -6.79
N CYS A 238 9.34 37.11 -5.79
CA CYS A 238 10.58 37.89 -5.69
C CYS A 238 11.69 37.19 -4.87
N ASP A 239 11.41 36.03 -4.28
CA ASP A 239 12.37 35.19 -3.56
C ASP A 239 12.07 33.69 -3.73
N SER A 240 12.12 33.25 -4.99
CA SER A 240 11.73 31.91 -5.35
C SER A 240 12.82 30.87 -5.13
N SER A 241 12.43 29.67 -4.70
CA SER A 241 13.29 28.48 -4.77
C SER A 241 13.29 27.83 -6.16
N LEU A 242 12.41 28.26 -7.07
CA LEU A 242 12.23 27.64 -8.38
C LEU A 242 13.38 27.90 -9.35
N THR A 243 13.73 26.88 -10.11
CA THR A 243 14.70 26.92 -11.20
C THR A 243 14.02 26.90 -12.57
N ALA A 244 14.80 27.08 -13.63
CA ALA A 244 14.29 26.92 -15.00
C ALA A 244 13.84 25.49 -15.29
N ASP A 245 14.47 24.49 -14.66
CA ASP A 245 14.07 23.09 -14.79
C ASP A 245 12.74 22.82 -14.10
N ASP A 246 12.51 23.36 -12.90
CA ASP A 246 11.24 23.21 -12.18
C ASP A 246 10.08 23.82 -12.99
N LEU A 247 10.28 24.99 -13.61
CA LEU A 247 9.27 25.64 -14.45
C LEU A 247 9.01 24.89 -15.76
N ALA A 248 10.04 24.25 -16.34
CA ALA A 248 9.89 23.42 -17.52
C ALA A 248 9.17 22.10 -17.20
N GLU A 249 9.50 21.48 -16.05
CA GLU A 249 8.81 20.31 -15.51
C GLU A 249 7.34 20.63 -15.24
N TYR A 250 7.03 21.74 -14.53
CA TYR A 250 5.66 22.21 -14.28
C TYR A 250 4.86 22.39 -15.56
N PHE A 251 5.44 23.03 -16.59
CA PHE A 251 4.76 23.21 -17.87
C PHE A 251 4.34 21.86 -18.45
N LEU A 252 5.24 20.87 -18.46
CA LEU A 252 4.93 19.54 -19.00
C LEU A 252 3.93 18.78 -18.13
N GLU A 253 4.01 18.91 -16.80
CA GLU A 253 3.08 18.27 -15.86
C GLU A 253 1.65 18.79 -16.00
N SER A 254 1.46 20.08 -16.28
CA SER A 254 0.13 20.70 -16.37
C SER A 254 -0.61 20.42 -17.68
N LEU A 255 0.07 20.01 -18.76
CA LEU A 255 -0.52 19.88 -20.10
C LEU A 255 -1.72 18.95 -20.19
N SER A 256 -1.77 17.89 -19.37
CA SER A 256 -2.86 16.92 -19.40
C SER A 256 -4.07 17.31 -18.56
N ALA A 257 -3.92 18.27 -17.65
CA ALA A 257 -4.97 18.64 -16.71
C ALA A 257 -6.17 19.26 -17.44
N ASN A 258 -7.38 18.87 -17.06
CA ASN A 258 -8.61 19.38 -17.67
C ASN A 258 -9.67 19.85 -16.66
N GLY A 259 -9.39 19.83 -15.35
CA GLY A 259 -10.38 20.21 -14.33
C GLY A 259 -10.91 21.64 -14.48
N ALA A 260 -10.14 22.50 -15.15
CA ALA A 260 -10.51 23.88 -15.44
C ALA A 260 -11.03 24.11 -16.87
N ASP A 261 -11.11 23.08 -17.72
CA ASP A 261 -11.67 23.21 -19.06
C ASP A 261 -13.18 23.46 -18.98
N MET A 262 -13.59 24.70 -19.24
CA MET A 262 -15.00 25.08 -19.16
C MET A 262 -15.85 24.58 -20.33
N THR A 263 -15.24 23.91 -21.31
CA THR A 263 -15.96 23.25 -22.40
C THR A 263 -16.24 21.77 -22.11
N GLY A 264 -15.63 21.22 -21.06
CA GLY A 264 -15.80 19.83 -20.64
C GLY A 264 -16.89 19.63 -19.59
N ASP A 265 -17.16 18.35 -19.30
CA ASP A 265 -18.20 17.90 -18.36
C ASP A 265 -17.75 17.92 -16.88
N ILE A 266 -16.52 18.35 -16.61
CA ILE A 266 -15.93 18.40 -15.27
C ILE A 266 -15.80 19.85 -14.78
N ASP A 267 -15.96 20.04 -13.48
CA ASP A 267 -15.73 21.29 -12.78
C ASP A 267 -14.84 21.07 -11.57
N ALA A 268 -13.64 21.66 -11.61
CA ALA A 268 -12.71 21.73 -10.49
C ALA A 268 -12.37 23.18 -10.11
N LEU A 269 -13.22 24.16 -10.50
CA LEU A 269 -12.99 25.59 -10.25
C LEU A 269 -14.04 26.22 -9.33
N THR A 270 -15.30 25.78 -9.41
CA THR A 270 -16.40 26.42 -8.66
C THR A 270 -16.22 26.29 -7.14
N THR A 271 -15.71 25.15 -6.69
CA THR A 271 -15.36 24.91 -5.28
C THR A 271 -13.89 24.50 -5.22
N ALA A 272 -13.11 25.21 -4.41
CA ALA A 272 -11.69 24.91 -4.26
C ALA A 272 -11.48 23.46 -3.79
N ASP A 273 -10.41 22.83 -4.31
CA ASP A 273 -9.93 21.50 -3.91
C ASP A 273 -10.93 20.35 -4.11
N VAL A 274 -11.99 20.59 -4.90
CA VAL A 274 -13.08 19.65 -5.14
C VAL A 274 -13.31 19.49 -6.64
N VAL A 275 -13.66 18.26 -7.06
CA VAL A 275 -14.07 17.97 -8.44
C VAL A 275 -15.49 17.41 -8.48
N THR A 276 -16.33 17.99 -9.33
CA THR A 276 -17.68 17.52 -9.62
C THR A 276 -17.93 17.43 -11.13
N LEU A 277 -19.07 16.86 -11.52
CA LEU A 277 -19.63 17.09 -12.85
C LEU A 277 -20.04 18.56 -12.99
N ARG A 278 -19.93 19.12 -14.18
CA ARG A 278 -20.28 20.52 -14.47
C ARG A 278 -21.78 20.64 -14.69
N ALA A 279 -22.47 21.37 -13.82
CA ALA A 279 -23.90 21.64 -14.00
C ALA A 279 -24.13 22.68 -15.11
N THR A 280 -25.08 22.41 -16.01
CA THR A 280 -25.65 23.41 -16.91
C THR A 280 -27.11 23.62 -16.53
N SER A 281 -27.47 24.84 -16.13
CA SER A 281 -28.83 25.15 -15.65
C SER A 281 -29.32 24.20 -14.54
N SER A 282 -28.44 23.90 -13.59
CA SER A 282 -28.67 22.97 -12.46
C SER A 282 -28.88 21.50 -12.85
N VAL A 283 -28.49 21.10 -14.06
CA VAL A 283 -28.51 19.71 -14.53
C VAL A 283 -27.08 19.24 -14.76
N TYR A 284 -26.68 18.15 -14.09
CA TYR A 284 -25.40 17.49 -14.31
C TYR A 284 -25.49 16.53 -15.51
N PRO A 285 -24.45 16.40 -16.35
CA PRO A 285 -24.34 15.34 -17.33
C PRO A 285 -24.30 13.97 -16.63
N GLU A 286 -24.61 12.88 -17.34
CA GLU A 286 -24.59 11.52 -16.76
C GLU A 286 -23.16 11.03 -16.46
N SER A 287 -22.15 11.59 -17.12
CA SER A 287 -20.75 11.21 -16.96
C SER A 287 -19.80 12.34 -17.35
N GLY A 288 -18.58 12.32 -16.79
CA GLY A 288 -17.50 13.24 -17.12
C GLY A 288 -16.14 12.65 -16.72
N GLN A 289 -15.08 13.04 -17.43
CA GLN A 289 -13.73 12.52 -17.20
C GLN A 289 -12.77 13.62 -16.76
N LEU A 290 -12.26 13.50 -15.53
CA LEU A 290 -11.14 14.29 -15.04
C LEU A 290 -9.84 13.64 -15.51
N ILE A 291 -8.95 14.41 -16.10
CA ILE A 291 -7.54 14.08 -16.28
C ILE A 291 -6.76 15.07 -15.42
N THR A 292 -5.90 14.57 -14.54
CA THR A 292 -5.11 15.41 -13.62
C THR A 292 -3.87 15.98 -14.29
N ALA A 293 -3.25 16.96 -13.65
CA ALA A 293 -1.83 17.21 -13.88
C ALA A 293 -1.01 15.97 -13.51
N ALA A 294 0.13 15.78 -14.17
CA ALA A 294 1.05 14.72 -13.81
C ALA A 294 1.73 15.01 -12.47
N ARG A 295 2.18 13.95 -11.80
CA ARG A 295 2.99 14.03 -10.58
C ARG A 295 4.05 12.95 -10.58
N LYS A 296 5.07 13.11 -9.72
CA LYS A 296 6.03 12.05 -9.43
C LYS A 296 5.30 10.81 -8.88
N CYS A 297 5.60 9.64 -9.43
CA CYS A 297 4.99 8.37 -9.03
C CYS A 297 5.61 7.84 -7.73
N GLY A 298 6.94 7.63 -7.73
CA GLY A 298 7.68 7.27 -6.51
C GLY A 298 7.36 5.89 -5.92
N VAL A 299 6.64 5.03 -6.64
CA VAL A 299 6.30 3.66 -6.23
C VAL A 299 7.47 2.72 -6.55
N VAL A 300 7.99 2.03 -5.54
CA VAL A 300 9.05 1.01 -5.71
C VAL A 300 8.53 -0.42 -5.59
N GLY A 301 7.39 -0.63 -4.93
CA GLY A 301 6.74 -1.92 -4.75
C GLY A 301 5.47 -2.07 -5.58
N ASN A 302 4.44 -2.63 -4.95
CA ASN A 302 3.10 -2.70 -5.53
C ASN A 302 2.39 -1.39 -5.19
N GLY A 303 2.16 -0.55 -6.19
CA GLY A 303 1.44 0.70 -6.01
C GLY A 303 -0.05 0.45 -5.77
N ARG A 304 -0.70 1.33 -5.02
CA ARG A 304 -2.15 1.32 -4.84
C ARG A 304 -2.70 2.73 -4.95
N VAL A 305 -3.79 2.90 -5.67
CA VAL A 305 -4.53 4.15 -5.80
C VAL A 305 -5.81 4.04 -4.97
N SER A 306 -6.03 4.99 -4.06
CA SER A 306 -7.30 5.15 -3.36
C SER A 306 -7.95 6.50 -3.68
N ILE A 307 -9.28 6.53 -3.61
CA ILE A 307 -10.10 7.69 -4.02
C ILE A 307 -10.97 8.13 -2.86
N ASN A 308 -10.84 9.38 -2.46
CA ASN A 308 -11.73 9.98 -1.46
C ASN A 308 -12.78 10.81 -2.18
N ALA A 309 -14.02 10.34 -2.17
CA ALA A 309 -15.14 11.09 -2.73
C ALA A 309 -16.43 10.84 -1.95
N ASN A 310 -17.30 11.85 -1.93
CA ASN A 310 -18.64 11.71 -1.38
C ASN A 310 -19.60 11.27 -2.48
N TYR A 311 -20.39 10.24 -2.17
CA TYR A 311 -21.36 9.66 -3.10
C TYR A 311 -22.77 9.71 -2.52
N SER A 312 -23.76 9.69 -3.41
CA SER A 312 -25.14 9.31 -3.10
C SER A 312 -25.29 7.85 -3.52
N PRO A 313 -25.33 6.88 -2.58
CA PRO A 313 -25.37 5.46 -2.90
C PRO A 313 -26.46 5.10 -3.92
N GLY A 314 -26.10 4.33 -4.94
CA GLY A 314 -27.01 3.93 -6.03
C GLY A 314 -27.32 5.04 -7.06
N GLU A 315 -26.88 6.28 -6.84
CA GLU A 315 -27.13 7.41 -7.73
C GLU A 315 -25.84 7.97 -8.35
N THR A 316 -24.80 8.21 -7.55
CA THR A 316 -23.53 8.78 -8.02
C THR A 316 -22.36 7.85 -7.70
N SER A 317 -21.32 7.88 -8.54
CA SER A 317 -20.13 7.04 -8.35
C SER A 317 -18.89 7.63 -9.02
N ILE A 318 -17.71 7.21 -8.55
CA ILE A 318 -16.53 7.13 -9.39
C ILE A 318 -16.60 5.77 -10.09
N SER A 319 -16.93 5.78 -11.38
CA SER A 319 -17.25 4.57 -12.13
C SER A 319 -16.01 3.89 -12.72
N LEU A 320 -14.93 4.65 -12.93
CA LEU A 320 -13.67 4.16 -13.46
C LEU A 320 -12.50 5.03 -13.03
N VAL A 321 -11.40 4.39 -12.66
CA VAL A 321 -10.13 5.03 -12.32
C VAL A 321 -9.06 4.38 -13.17
N GLU A 322 -8.32 5.20 -13.91
CA GLU A 322 -7.24 4.76 -14.78
C GLU A 322 -5.98 5.56 -14.51
N THR A 323 -4.84 4.94 -14.81
CA THR A 323 -3.51 5.54 -14.66
C THR A 323 -2.74 5.45 -15.96
N ALA A 324 -1.83 6.39 -16.18
CA ALA A 324 -0.81 6.31 -17.21
C ALA A 324 0.50 6.87 -16.65
N THR A 325 1.63 6.29 -17.03
CA THR A 325 2.94 6.64 -16.49
C THR A 325 3.93 7.04 -17.58
N SER A 326 4.95 7.82 -17.21
CA SER A 326 5.96 8.36 -18.13
C SER A 326 7.29 8.57 -17.42
N ASP A 327 8.41 8.48 -18.14
CA ASP A 327 9.74 8.84 -17.62
C ASP A 327 10.14 10.29 -17.98
N ASP A 328 9.46 10.90 -18.95
CA ASP A 328 9.86 12.16 -19.59
C ASP A 328 8.72 13.19 -19.74
N LEU A 329 7.53 12.89 -19.21
CA LEU A 329 6.29 13.68 -19.30
C LEU A 329 5.71 13.87 -20.72
N SER A 330 6.34 13.31 -21.74
CA SER A 330 5.92 13.44 -23.14
C SER A 330 5.41 12.12 -23.72
N THR A 331 6.11 11.02 -23.44
CA THR A 331 5.79 9.67 -23.89
C THR A 331 5.08 8.94 -22.77
N TRP A 332 3.76 8.77 -22.91
CA TRP A 332 2.90 8.14 -21.91
C TRP A 332 2.58 6.69 -22.28
N THR A 333 2.44 5.83 -21.27
CA THR A 333 1.81 4.51 -21.46
C THR A 333 0.35 4.67 -21.88
N GLN A 334 -0.25 3.57 -22.34
CA GLN A 334 -1.70 3.50 -22.48
C GLN A 334 -2.35 3.64 -21.10
N TRP A 335 -3.58 4.16 -21.08
CA TRP A 335 -4.42 4.18 -19.89
C TRP A 335 -4.75 2.75 -19.47
N GLN A 336 -4.55 2.45 -18.19
CA GLN A 336 -4.89 1.16 -17.59
C GLN A 336 -5.77 1.39 -16.37
N ALA A 337 -6.88 0.64 -16.30
CA ALA A 337 -7.72 0.61 -15.12
C ALA A 337 -6.94 0.04 -13.93
N ILE A 338 -7.15 0.60 -12.75
CA ILE A 338 -6.64 0.01 -11.52
C ILE A 338 -7.34 -1.32 -11.22
N GLY A 339 -6.69 -2.17 -10.44
CA GLY A 339 -7.28 -3.40 -9.92
C GLY A 339 -8.54 -3.15 -9.09
N SER A 340 -9.33 -4.19 -8.85
CA SER A 340 -10.62 -4.09 -8.15
C SER A 340 -10.51 -3.57 -6.72
N ASN A 341 -9.32 -3.58 -6.12
CA ASN A 341 -9.07 -3.02 -4.80
C ASN A 341 -8.08 -1.82 -4.84
N GLY A 342 -7.86 -1.23 -6.01
CA GLY A 342 -6.99 -0.07 -6.20
C GLY A 342 -5.58 -0.38 -6.65
N GLU A 343 -5.24 -1.63 -6.95
CA GLU A 343 -3.90 -2.04 -7.36
C GLU A 343 -3.44 -1.26 -8.61
N LEU A 344 -2.22 -0.73 -8.58
CA LEU A 344 -1.64 0.00 -9.70
C LEU A 344 -1.18 -1.01 -10.77
N GLU A 345 -1.94 -1.11 -11.85
CA GLU A 345 -1.61 -1.97 -13.00
C GLU A 345 -0.58 -1.32 -13.94
N SER A 346 -0.59 0.02 -14.03
CA SER A 346 0.39 0.75 -14.85
C SER A 346 1.81 0.52 -14.36
N PRO A 347 2.79 0.34 -15.28
CA PRO A 347 4.17 0.13 -14.86
C PRO A 347 4.71 1.35 -14.12
N SER A 348 5.45 1.14 -13.03
CA SER A 348 6.10 2.23 -12.31
C SER A 348 7.15 2.92 -13.21
N ARG A 349 6.99 4.23 -13.40
CA ARG A 349 7.90 5.15 -14.10
C ARG A 349 8.04 6.43 -13.29
N LYS A 350 8.86 7.38 -13.72
CA LYS A 350 9.12 8.62 -12.96
C LYS A 350 7.85 9.42 -12.62
N TYR A 351 6.90 9.51 -13.55
CA TYR A 351 5.67 10.29 -13.42
C TYR A 351 4.43 9.43 -13.65
N ILE A 352 3.32 9.84 -13.04
CA ILE A 352 1.99 9.27 -13.16
C ILE A 352 0.96 10.38 -13.32
N LYS A 353 -0.11 10.08 -14.06
CA LYS A 353 -1.32 10.91 -14.12
C LYS A 353 -2.56 10.00 -14.06
N TYR A 354 -3.67 10.59 -13.66
CA TYR A 354 -4.92 9.87 -13.42
C TYR A 354 -5.99 10.30 -14.41
N ARG A 355 -6.83 9.36 -14.81
CA ARG A 355 -8.10 9.62 -15.48
C ARG A 355 -9.22 9.04 -14.62
N ILE A 356 -10.09 9.91 -14.12
CA ILE A 356 -11.19 9.54 -13.22
C ILE A 356 -12.51 9.81 -13.93
N THR A 357 -13.36 8.79 -14.03
CA THR A 357 -14.71 8.93 -14.58
C THR A 357 -15.71 9.10 -13.45
N LEU A 358 -16.33 10.27 -13.38
CA LEU A 358 -17.45 10.59 -12.50
C LEU A 358 -18.75 10.21 -13.22
N ALA A 359 -19.70 9.60 -12.52
CA ALA A 359 -21.00 9.23 -13.11
C ALA A 359 -22.18 9.54 -12.17
N THR A 360 -23.34 9.79 -12.77
CA THR A 360 -24.62 9.95 -12.05
C THR A 360 -25.79 9.38 -12.85
N THR A 361 -26.73 8.72 -12.16
CA THR A 361 -28.05 8.34 -12.69
C THR A 361 -29.14 9.33 -12.28
N ASN A 362 -28.83 10.27 -11.38
CA ASN A 362 -29.70 11.34 -10.93
C ASN A 362 -29.06 12.70 -11.27
N THR A 363 -29.49 13.32 -12.37
CA THR A 363 -28.89 14.55 -12.91
C THR A 363 -29.06 15.79 -12.00
N ALA A 364 -29.74 15.67 -10.86
CA ALA A 364 -29.75 16.69 -9.81
C ALA A 364 -28.61 16.54 -8.78
N ARG A 365 -27.81 15.47 -8.87
CA ARG A 365 -26.71 15.13 -7.94
C ARG A 365 -25.44 14.77 -8.71
N THR A 366 -24.30 14.98 -8.06
CA THR A 366 -22.97 14.73 -8.62
C THR A 366 -22.08 14.08 -7.55
N PRO A 367 -21.19 13.13 -7.91
CA PRO A 367 -20.16 12.68 -6.98
C PRO A 367 -19.18 13.84 -6.71
N VAL A 368 -18.65 13.89 -5.49
CA VAL A 368 -17.75 14.97 -5.05
C VAL A 368 -16.39 14.37 -4.74
N LEU A 369 -15.46 14.44 -5.69
CA LEU A 369 -14.09 13.96 -5.53
C LEU A 369 -13.26 14.99 -4.77
N THR A 370 -12.52 14.54 -3.76
CA THR A 370 -11.73 15.39 -2.85
C THR A 370 -10.26 15.01 -2.79
N ALA A 371 -9.91 13.74 -3.00
CA ALA A 371 -8.52 13.32 -3.09
C ALA A 371 -8.31 12.07 -3.95
N ILE A 372 -7.14 12.01 -4.58
CA ILE A 372 -6.57 10.81 -5.19
C ILE A 372 -5.26 10.54 -4.45
N ASN A 373 -5.15 9.38 -3.81
CA ASN A 373 -3.98 9.00 -3.05
C ASN A 373 -3.23 7.89 -3.77
N LEU A 374 -1.93 8.07 -3.94
CA LEU A 374 -1.01 7.03 -4.38
C LEU A 374 -0.22 6.54 -3.20
N HIS A 375 -0.33 5.25 -2.96
CA HIS A 375 0.40 4.55 -1.93
C HIS A 375 1.37 3.56 -2.56
N ASP A 376 2.42 3.24 -1.81
CA ASP A 376 3.39 2.21 -2.15
C ASP A 376 3.40 1.15 -1.07
N ASN A 377 3.29 -0.09 -1.52
CA ASN A 377 3.54 -1.25 -0.71
C ASN A 377 4.85 -1.89 -1.18
N PRO A 378 6.01 -1.53 -0.57
CA PRO A 378 7.31 -2.05 -0.98
C PRO A 378 7.28 -3.57 -1.05
N LYS A 379 7.88 -4.15 -2.11
CA LYS A 379 7.87 -5.61 -2.27
C LYS A 379 8.39 -6.31 -1.02
N PRO A 380 7.71 -7.35 -0.54
CA PRO A 380 8.16 -8.06 0.65
C PRO A 380 9.45 -8.83 0.34
N LEU A 381 10.30 -8.98 1.36
CA LEU A 381 11.56 -9.74 1.22
C LEU A 381 11.32 -11.25 1.07
N TYR A 382 10.16 -11.72 1.54
CA TYR A 382 9.73 -13.11 1.49
C TYR A 382 8.37 -13.18 0.77
N THR A 383 8.15 -14.24 0.00
CA THR A 383 6.91 -14.45 -0.78
C THR A 383 6.09 -15.65 -0.31
N LYS A 384 6.59 -16.41 0.66
CA LYS A 384 5.92 -17.55 1.31
C LYS A 384 6.07 -17.42 2.82
N LEU A 385 5.09 -17.90 3.59
CA LEU A 385 5.15 -17.90 5.06
C LEU A 385 6.27 -18.80 5.57
N GLY A 386 6.38 -20.02 5.01
CA GLY A 386 7.42 -20.96 5.35
C GLY A 386 8.82 -20.36 5.21
N TYR A 387 9.55 -20.38 6.32
CA TYR A 387 10.90 -19.84 6.50
C TYR A 387 11.03 -18.32 6.37
N ALA A 388 9.94 -17.56 6.30
CA ALA A 388 10.02 -16.11 6.37
C ALA A 388 10.58 -15.64 7.74
N ARG A 389 11.08 -14.40 7.77
CA ARG A 389 11.55 -13.75 9.00
C ARG A 389 10.76 -12.47 9.26
N PRO A 390 10.54 -12.09 10.52
CA PRO A 390 9.98 -10.79 10.87
C PRO A 390 10.86 -9.66 10.34
N VAL A 391 10.25 -8.71 9.63
CA VAL A 391 10.93 -7.53 9.09
C VAL A 391 10.37 -6.29 9.76
N ILE A 392 11.17 -5.58 10.55
CA ILE A 392 10.81 -4.29 11.11
C ILE A 392 10.80 -3.24 10.00
N LEU A 393 9.75 -2.44 9.96
CA LEU A 393 9.56 -1.37 8.98
C LEU A 393 9.77 0.02 9.59
N ASP A 394 10.24 0.96 8.77
CA ASP A 394 10.23 2.39 9.08
C ASP A 394 8.84 3.02 8.85
N ALA A 395 8.70 4.33 9.11
CA ALA A 395 7.46 5.07 8.91
C ALA A 395 6.98 5.11 7.45
N ASP A 396 7.91 4.97 6.50
CA ASP A 396 7.66 4.91 5.06
C ASP A 396 7.44 3.46 4.57
N GLY A 397 7.30 2.50 5.48
CA GLY A 397 7.06 1.09 5.18
C GLY A 397 8.24 0.37 4.53
N ASN A 398 9.44 0.97 4.51
CA ASN A 398 10.64 0.31 4.03
C ASN A 398 11.23 -0.62 5.10
N ALA A 399 11.97 -1.64 4.68
CA ALA A 399 12.64 -2.54 5.60
C ALA A 399 13.79 -1.84 6.34
N GLU A 400 13.67 -1.75 7.66
CA GLU A 400 14.68 -1.16 8.55
C GLU A 400 15.59 -2.25 9.14
N ALA A 401 15.01 -3.40 9.54
CA ALA A 401 15.77 -4.54 10.05
C ALA A 401 15.07 -5.88 9.76
N VAL A 402 15.86 -6.90 9.38
CA VAL A 402 15.39 -8.30 9.28
C VAL A 402 15.83 -9.04 10.54
N LEU A 403 14.89 -9.64 11.28
CA LEU A 403 15.16 -10.32 12.54
C LEU A 403 15.59 -11.78 12.30
N ASP A 404 16.81 -11.98 11.81
CA ASP A 404 17.30 -13.29 11.35
C ASP A 404 17.36 -14.36 12.45
N ASN A 405 17.63 -13.94 13.69
CA ASN A 405 17.74 -14.80 14.87
C ASN A 405 16.42 -14.91 15.66
N ALA A 406 15.31 -14.37 15.13
CA ALA A 406 14.00 -14.61 15.72
C ALA A 406 13.67 -16.11 15.64
N TYR A 407 12.96 -16.63 16.64
CA TYR A 407 12.52 -18.02 16.70
C TYR A 407 11.14 -18.12 17.35
N ASP A 408 10.53 -19.31 17.33
CA ASP A 408 9.13 -19.51 17.71
C ASP A 408 8.21 -18.48 17.02
N ILE A 409 8.44 -18.27 15.71
CA ILE A 409 7.70 -17.27 14.93
C ILE A 409 6.37 -17.89 14.50
N ILE A 410 5.29 -17.48 15.15
CA ILE A 410 3.96 -18.06 15.00
C ILE A 410 3.00 -16.99 14.50
N VAL A 411 2.31 -17.27 13.40
CA VAL A 411 1.17 -16.47 12.91
C VAL A 411 -0.10 -17.24 13.17
N THR A 412 -1.00 -16.66 13.96
CA THR A 412 -2.32 -17.22 14.28
C THR A 412 -3.39 -16.41 13.56
N SER A 413 -4.14 -17.06 12.66
CA SER A 413 -5.19 -16.39 11.88
C SER A 413 -6.48 -17.22 11.87
N GLU A 414 -7.64 -16.58 11.99
CA GLU A 414 -8.97 -17.19 12.01
C GLU A 414 -9.97 -16.38 11.17
N ILE A 415 -10.82 -17.07 10.41
CA ILE A 415 -11.88 -16.42 9.63
C ILE A 415 -12.84 -15.70 10.58
N ASN A 416 -13.08 -14.42 10.32
CA ASN A 416 -13.86 -13.56 11.20
C ASN A 416 -13.33 -13.55 12.65
N GLY A 417 -12.08 -13.92 12.89
CA GLY A 417 -11.50 -14.05 14.22
C GLY A 417 -10.24 -13.21 14.38
N VAL A 418 -9.28 -13.82 15.06
CA VAL A 418 -7.97 -13.26 15.40
C VAL A 418 -7.01 -13.26 14.21
N ASP A 419 -6.06 -12.33 14.21
CA ASP A 419 -4.90 -12.33 13.32
C ASP A 419 -3.71 -11.69 14.04
N GLU A 420 -2.81 -12.52 14.54
CA GLU A 420 -1.79 -12.16 15.52
C GLU A 420 -0.46 -12.81 15.15
N LEU A 421 0.62 -12.15 15.53
CA LEU A 421 1.99 -12.60 15.34
C LEU A 421 2.69 -12.63 16.70
N GLU A 422 3.26 -13.78 17.06
CA GLU A 422 4.16 -13.92 18.19
C GLU A 422 5.52 -14.41 17.72
N PHE A 423 6.60 -13.89 18.31
CA PHE A 423 7.95 -14.44 18.11
C PHE A 423 8.87 -14.11 19.27
N LYS A 424 9.99 -14.84 19.36
CA LYS A 424 11.02 -14.65 20.37
C LYS A 424 12.35 -14.23 19.75
N LEU A 425 13.15 -13.50 20.52
CA LEU A 425 14.51 -13.09 20.18
C LEU A 425 15.45 -13.33 21.37
N PRO A 426 16.71 -13.71 21.14
CA PRO A 426 17.72 -13.65 22.19
C PRO A 426 17.87 -12.21 22.70
N PHE A 427 17.88 -12.00 24.02
CA PHE A 427 17.94 -10.65 24.60
C PHE A 427 19.19 -9.86 24.16
N GLN A 428 20.30 -10.56 23.90
CA GLN A 428 21.57 -9.97 23.48
C GLN A 428 21.67 -9.73 21.96
N ASP A 429 20.60 -9.99 21.20
CA ASP A 429 20.59 -9.74 19.77
C ASP A 429 20.74 -8.25 19.46
N SER A 430 21.72 -7.90 18.62
CA SER A 430 21.97 -6.50 18.23
C SER A 430 20.78 -5.83 17.55
N LYS A 431 19.90 -6.60 16.88
CA LYS A 431 18.73 -6.09 16.17
C LYS A 431 17.50 -5.93 17.08
N ARG A 432 17.58 -6.37 18.34
CA ARG A 432 16.57 -6.07 19.36
C ARG A 432 16.35 -4.57 19.53
N SER A 433 17.36 -3.73 19.27
CA SER A 433 17.22 -2.26 19.34
C SER A 433 16.24 -1.67 18.32
N TYR A 434 15.85 -2.42 17.29
CA TYR A 434 14.84 -1.99 16.31
C TYR A 434 13.42 -2.40 16.72
N VAL A 435 13.27 -3.25 17.73
CA VAL A 435 11.99 -3.75 18.24
C VAL A 435 11.51 -2.79 19.33
N ASP A 436 10.40 -2.12 19.08
CA ASP A 436 9.77 -1.20 20.03
C ASP A 436 8.24 -1.33 19.92
N ASN A 437 7.53 -0.96 20.98
CA ASN A 437 6.08 -0.91 20.94
C ASN A 437 5.61 0.05 19.82
N GLU A 438 4.49 -0.26 19.19
CA GLU A 438 3.89 0.47 18.08
C GLU A 438 4.66 0.44 16.75
N LYS A 439 5.87 -0.12 16.71
CA LYS A 439 6.58 -0.40 15.44
C LYS A 439 5.80 -1.42 14.60
N THR A 440 5.89 -1.23 13.30
CA THR A 440 5.32 -2.17 12.33
C THR A 440 6.33 -3.27 12.03
N VAL A 441 5.87 -4.52 12.11
CA VAL A 441 6.59 -5.71 11.70
C VAL A 441 5.83 -6.35 10.54
N ARG A 442 6.55 -6.83 9.54
CA ARG A 442 5.99 -7.46 8.36
C ARG A 442 6.39 -8.91 8.26
N ILE A 443 5.43 -9.74 7.90
CA ILE A 443 5.59 -11.15 7.55
C ILE A 443 5.00 -11.35 6.16
N VAL A 444 5.85 -11.67 5.18
CA VAL A 444 5.44 -11.72 3.76
C VAL A 444 4.74 -10.40 3.40
N SER A 445 3.47 -10.39 3.00
CA SER A 445 2.69 -9.20 2.70
C SER A 445 2.08 -8.56 3.95
N ASP A 446 1.74 -9.35 4.97
CA ASP A 446 0.95 -8.89 6.10
C ASP A 446 1.76 -8.06 7.09
N THR A 447 1.11 -7.00 7.60
CA THR A 447 1.71 -6.06 8.54
C THR A 447 1.01 -6.15 9.88
N TYR A 448 1.83 -6.25 10.93
CA TYR A 448 1.43 -6.32 12.32
C TYR A 448 2.04 -5.15 13.09
N ARG A 449 1.38 -4.72 14.16
CA ARG A 449 1.83 -3.66 15.06
C ARG A 449 2.22 -4.28 16.40
N ILE A 450 3.45 -4.04 16.82
CA ILE A 450 3.98 -4.59 18.08
C ILE A 450 3.22 -3.97 19.26
N ARG A 451 2.61 -4.80 20.10
CA ARG A 451 1.80 -4.38 21.25
C ARG A 451 2.45 -4.65 22.58
N THR A 452 3.17 -5.77 22.68
CA THR A 452 3.80 -6.19 23.92
C THR A 452 5.20 -6.69 23.64
N ILE A 453 6.14 -6.26 24.47
CA ILE A 453 7.51 -6.75 24.52
C ILE A 453 7.75 -7.20 25.95
N THR A 454 8.06 -8.48 26.13
CA THR A 454 8.33 -9.08 27.44
C THR A 454 9.76 -9.58 27.46
N ASP A 455 10.55 -9.15 28.45
CA ASP A 455 11.90 -9.66 28.66
C ASP A 455 11.91 -10.63 29.84
N ASP A 456 12.23 -11.89 29.55
CA ASP A 456 12.31 -12.94 30.55
C ASP A 456 13.72 -13.47 30.67
N LYS A 457 14.07 -13.90 31.88
CA LYS A 457 15.30 -14.64 32.15
C LYS A 457 14.94 -15.95 32.80
N GLU A 458 15.13 -17.04 32.07
CA GLU A 458 14.85 -18.39 32.54
C GLU A 458 15.81 -18.79 33.68
N GLU A 459 15.42 -19.80 34.47
CA GLU A 459 16.29 -20.40 35.50
C GLU A 459 17.62 -20.92 34.93
N SER A 460 17.62 -21.28 33.64
CA SER A 460 18.80 -21.68 32.85
C SER A 460 19.82 -20.54 32.69
N GLY A 461 19.44 -19.30 33.00
CA GLY A 461 20.23 -18.09 32.79
C GLY A 461 20.06 -17.47 31.39
N LYS A 462 19.35 -18.14 30.48
CA LYS A 462 19.02 -17.64 29.14
C LYS A 462 18.05 -16.46 29.24
N ALA A 463 18.40 -15.33 28.64
CA ALA A 463 17.55 -14.15 28.56
C ALA A 463 16.92 -14.04 27.16
N ILE A 464 15.61 -13.86 27.12
CA ILE A 464 14.77 -13.91 25.92
C ILE A 464 13.87 -12.68 25.92
N THR A 465 13.59 -12.16 24.74
CA THR A 465 12.56 -11.17 24.49
C THR A 465 11.44 -11.81 23.69
N THR A 466 10.22 -11.81 24.22
CA THR A 466 9.01 -12.26 23.53
C THR A 466 8.27 -11.03 23.01
N VAL A 467 7.85 -11.08 21.75
CA VAL A 467 7.17 -9.99 21.06
C VAL A 467 5.81 -10.49 20.59
N TYR A 468 4.75 -9.81 21.02
CA TYR A 468 3.39 -10.00 20.54
C TYR A 468 2.95 -8.80 19.72
N ALA A 469 2.40 -9.06 18.54
CA ALA A 469 1.96 -8.07 17.58
C ALA A 469 0.59 -8.43 17.01
N GLU A 470 -0.22 -7.41 16.80
CA GLU A 470 -1.59 -7.54 16.27
C GLU A 470 -1.64 -7.11 14.81
N ALA A 471 -2.45 -7.77 13.99
CA ALA A 471 -2.67 -7.34 12.62
C ALA A 471 -3.17 -5.88 12.55
N ALA A 472 -2.80 -5.18 11.48
CA ALA A 472 -3.09 -3.75 11.34
C ALA A 472 -4.58 -3.39 11.47
N PHE A 473 -5.51 -4.30 11.14
CA PHE A 473 -6.95 -4.00 11.25
C PHE A 473 -7.42 -3.72 12.68
N TYR A 474 -6.72 -4.22 13.70
CA TYR A 474 -7.09 -3.95 15.10
C TYR A 474 -7.04 -2.45 15.44
N ASP A 475 -6.25 -1.67 14.70
CA ASP A 475 -6.22 -0.21 14.86
C ASP A 475 -7.56 0.47 14.50
N LEU A 476 -8.43 -0.18 13.72
CA LEU A 476 -9.79 0.31 13.44
C LEU A 476 -10.65 0.42 14.72
N ALA A 477 -10.26 -0.23 15.82
CA ALA A 477 -10.90 -0.04 17.13
C ALA A 477 -10.66 1.36 17.71
N TYR A 478 -9.57 2.03 17.28
CA TYR A 478 -9.17 3.37 17.70
C TYR A 478 -9.55 4.46 16.69
N SER A 479 -10.47 4.16 15.75
CA SER A 479 -10.95 5.12 14.75
C SER A 479 -11.58 6.37 15.39
N VAL A 480 -11.79 7.40 14.57
CA VAL A 480 -12.65 8.53 14.95
C VAL A 480 -14.02 8.00 15.41
N LYS A 481 -14.56 8.62 16.47
CA LYS A 481 -15.86 8.26 17.04
C LYS A 481 -16.96 8.37 15.98
N LYS A 482 -17.77 7.32 15.87
CA LYS A 482 -18.94 7.24 15.00
C LYS A 482 -20.20 7.62 15.77
N GLU A 483 -21.09 8.35 15.10
CA GLU A 483 -22.38 8.75 15.65
C GLU A 483 -23.44 7.69 15.34
N PRO A 484 -24.45 7.49 16.21
CA PRO A 484 -25.51 6.53 15.94
C PRO A 484 -26.22 6.82 14.61
N ILE A 485 -26.45 5.78 13.81
CA ILE A 485 -27.06 5.87 12.49
C ILE A 485 -28.05 4.73 12.28
N THR A 486 -29.09 4.95 11.47
CA THR A 486 -30.02 3.90 11.05
C THR A 486 -29.86 3.64 9.57
N PHE A 487 -29.59 2.39 9.24
CA PHE A 487 -29.58 1.87 7.88
C PHE A 487 -30.97 1.33 7.56
N ASN A 488 -31.48 1.57 6.35
CA ASN A 488 -32.86 1.24 5.98
C ASN A 488 -32.94 0.46 4.67
N ALA A 489 -33.04 -0.87 4.80
CA ALA A 489 -33.03 -1.80 3.69
C ALA A 489 -31.78 -1.65 2.79
N ASP A 490 -30.69 -1.22 3.39
CA ASP A 490 -29.39 -1.06 2.75
C ASP A 490 -28.68 -2.42 2.65
N THR A 491 -27.83 -2.56 1.63
CA THR A 491 -26.84 -3.63 1.50
C THR A 491 -25.60 -3.33 2.35
N ALA A 492 -24.74 -4.33 2.58
CA ALA A 492 -23.63 -4.23 3.52
C ALA A 492 -22.54 -3.20 3.15
N ASP A 493 -22.46 -2.78 1.89
CA ASP A 493 -21.52 -1.77 1.41
C ASP A 493 -21.77 -0.39 2.04
N VAL A 494 -23.03 -0.02 2.28
CA VAL A 494 -23.39 1.26 2.90
C VAL A 494 -22.85 1.40 4.34
N PRO A 495 -23.11 0.45 5.27
CA PRO A 495 -22.56 0.53 6.62
C PRO A 495 -21.04 0.31 6.67
N ILE A 496 -20.45 -0.46 5.75
CA ILE A 496 -18.98 -0.58 5.65
C ILE A 496 -18.37 0.76 5.26
N ALA A 497 -18.90 1.44 4.23
CA ALA A 497 -18.43 2.76 3.84
C ALA A 497 -18.54 3.78 4.99
N TYR A 498 -19.63 3.72 5.77
CA TYR A 498 -19.79 4.54 6.98
C TYR A 498 -18.73 4.22 8.05
N ALA A 499 -18.47 2.94 8.31
CA ALA A 499 -17.46 2.51 9.27
C ALA A 499 -16.06 3.04 8.91
N LEU A 500 -15.71 2.97 7.63
CA LEU A 500 -14.38 3.32 7.11
C LEU A 500 -14.17 4.83 6.87
N GLN A 501 -15.23 5.64 6.92
CA GLN A 501 -15.10 7.09 6.81
C GLN A 501 -14.05 7.64 7.81
N ASP A 502 -13.22 8.59 7.39
CA ASP A 502 -12.15 9.19 8.22
C ASP A 502 -11.12 8.17 8.76
N THR A 503 -10.99 7.00 8.12
CA THR A 503 -9.91 6.04 8.34
C THR A 503 -8.97 6.01 7.13
N ASP A 504 -7.85 5.31 7.24
CA ASP A 504 -6.93 5.02 6.16
C ASP A 504 -7.19 3.65 5.50
N TRP A 505 -8.36 3.08 5.75
CA TRP A 505 -8.84 1.82 5.17
C TRP A 505 -9.92 2.08 4.13
N ASP A 506 -9.91 1.28 3.07
CA ASP A 506 -10.89 1.36 1.99
C ASP A 506 -11.78 0.11 1.93
N MET A 507 -12.96 0.28 1.36
CA MET A 507 -13.86 -0.83 1.06
C MET A 507 -13.42 -1.51 -0.24
N GLY A 508 -13.24 -2.83 -0.19
CA GLY A 508 -13.02 -3.68 -1.35
C GLY A 508 -14.32 -4.36 -1.80
N ALA A 509 -14.19 -5.57 -2.35
CA ALA A 509 -15.35 -6.33 -2.82
C ALA A 509 -16.35 -6.66 -1.70
N VAL A 510 -17.62 -6.32 -1.95
CA VAL A 510 -18.78 -6.70 -1.14
C VAL A 510 -19.77 -7.43 -2.04
N ASN A 511 -19.96 -8.73 -1.82
CA ASN A 511 -20.87 -9.55 -2.65
C ASN A 511 -22.05 -10.14 -1.86
N VAL A 512 -22.12 -9.89 -0.56
CA VAL A 512 -23.29 -10.20 0.26
C VAL A 512 -24.44 -9.29 -0.16
N SER A 513 -25.54 -9.89 -0.60
CA SER A 513 -26.69 -9.19 -1.20
C SER A 513 -27.87 -8.97 -0.26
N THR A 514 -27.72 -9.34 1.01
CA THR A 514 -28.76 -9.17 2.04
C THR A 514 -29.06 -7.69 2.28
N LYS A 515 -30.35 -7.36 2.36
CA LYS A 515 -30.82 -6.01 2.72
C LYS A 515 -31.30 -6.01 4.16
N ARG A 516 -30.80 -5.07 4.96
CA ARG A 516 -31.08 -5.01 6.40
C ARG A 516 -31.47 -3.61 6.82
N THR A 517 -32.48 -3.51 7.69
CA THR A 517 -32.87 -2.30 8.40
C THR A 517 -32.49 -2.43 9.87
N TRP A 518 -31.51 -1.66 10.30
CA TRP A 518 -31.03 -1.68 11.67
C TRP A 518 -30.44 -0.36 12.17
N THR A 519 -30.48 -0.15 13.48
CA THR A 519 -29.83 1.00 14.12
C THR A 519 -28.46 0.59 14.64
N CYS A 520 -27.40 1.23 14.16
CA CYS A 520 -26.04 1.07 14.66
C CYS A 520 -25.79 2.03 15.82
N SER A 521 -25.35 1.48 16.95
CA SER A 521 -24.94 2.26 18.14
C SER A 521 -23.45 2.10 18.47
N GLU A 522 -22.73 1.29 17.69
CA GLU A 522 -21.29 1.11 17.80
C GLU A 522 -20.53 2.41 17.49
N LYS A 523 -19.41 2.61 18.17
CA LYS A 523 -18.70 3.91 18.21
C LYS A 523 -17.37 3.94 17.46
N ASN A 524 -16.84 2.80 17.04
CA ASN A 524 -15.60 2.71 16.27
C ASN A 524 -15.79 1.83 15.04
N ALA A 525 -14.90 1.98 14.06
CA ALA A 525 -14.98 1.32 12.77
C ALA A 525 -14.98 -0.21 12.91
N LEU A 526 -14.06 -0.77 13.71
CA LEU A 526 -13.96 -2.23 13.86
C LEU A 526 -15.26 -2.85 14.41
N ALA A 527 -15.83 -2.25 15.47
CA ALA A 527 -17.07 -2.74 16.07
C ALA A 527 -18.24 -2.68 15.08
N ILE A 528 -18.33 -1.61 14.26
CA ILE A 528 -19.34 -1.52 13.20
C ILE A 528 -19.13 -2.62 12.15
N LEU A 529 -17.90 -2.83 11.69
CA LEU A 529 -17.59 -3.86 10.69
C LEU A 529 -17.95 -5.27 11.19
N ARG A 530 -17.67 -5.55 12.46
CA ARG A 530 -18.09 -6.80 13.12
C ARG A 530 -19.61 -6.91 13.21
N ALA A 531 -20.31 -5.84 13.58
CA ALA A 531 -21.78 -5.83 13.59
C ALA A 531 -22.37 -6.02 12.18
N VAL A 532 -21.75 -5.45 11.14
CA VAL A 532 -22.16 -5.68 9.75
C VAL A 532 -22.01 -7.16 9.39
N GLN A 533 -20.85 -7.77 9.66
CA GLN A 533 -20.62 -9.19 9.40
C GLN A 533 -21.62 -10.06 10.16
N ASP A 534 -21.91 -9.74 11.42
CA ASP A 534 -22.88 -10.47 12.24
C ASP A 534 -24.31 -10.40 11.65
N ILE A 535 -24.75 -9.22 11.24
CA ILE A 535 -26.14 -8.98 10.76
C ILE A 535 -26.35 -9.45 9.31
N HIS A 536 -25.35 -9.26 8.46
CA HIS A 536 -25.43 -9.58 7.04
C HIS A 536 -24.91 -10.99 6.70
N GLY A 537 -24.08 -11.57 7.56
CA GLY A 537 -23.37 -12.84 7.34
C GLY A 537 -22.11 -12.66 6.48
N GLY A 538 -21.49 -13.79 6.13
CA GLY A 538 -20.31 -13.86 5.28
C GLY A 538 -18.98 -13.76 6.03
N ASP A 539 -17.91 -13.72 5.24
CA ASP A 539 -16.52 -13.61 5.66
C ASP A 539 -16.06 -12.16 5.51
N LEU A 540 -15.77 -11.54 6.65
CA LEU A 540 -15.15 -10.23 6.78
C LEU A 540 -13.63 -10.41 6.69
N ILE A 541 -13.07 -9.98 5.57
CA ILE A 541 -11.65 -10.16 5.26
C ILE A 541 -10.94 -8.81 5.35
N PHE A 542 -9.84 -8.80 6.08
CA PHE A 542 -8.95 -7.65 6.21
C PHE A 542 -7.67 -7.91 5.42
N ASP A 543 -7.46 -7.15 4.35
CA ASP A 543 -6.16 -7.08 3.69
C ASP A 543 -5.32 -6.04 4.43
N ASN A 544 -4.56 -6.50 5.43
CA ASN A 544 -3.75 -5.65 6.30
C ASN A 544 -2.68 -4.87 5.52
N ALA A 545 -2.10 -5.52 4.52
CA ALA A 545 -1.07 -4.93 3.67
C ALA A 545 -1.63 -3.75 2.88
N ASN A 546 -2.83 -3.94 2.32
CA ASN A 546 -3.47 -2.96 1.46
C ASN A 546 -4.44 -1.99 2.15
N LYS A 547 -4.74 -2.25 3.43
CA LYS A 547 -5.77 -1.59 4.23
C LYS A 547 -7.14 -1.65 3.57
N ILE A 548 -7.56 -2.86 3.21
CA ILE A 548 -8.83 -3.08 2.51
C ILE A 548 -9.73 -4.01 3.32
N VAL A 549 -11.00 -3.63 3.44
CA VAL A 549 -12.03 -4.48 4.05
C VAL A 549 -12.95 -5.03 2.98
N LYS A 550 -13.11 -6.35 2.95
CA LYS A 550 -14.03 -7.07 2.04
C LYS A 550 -15.08 -7.81 2.85
N LEU A 551 -16.28 -7.94 2.31
CA LEU A 551 -17.31 -8.81 2.87
C LEU A 551 -17.82 -9.77 1.80
N LEU A 552 -17.39 -11.03 1.90
CA LEU A 552 -17.67 -12.05 0.92
C LEU A 552 -18.68 -13.05 1.48
N THR A 553 -19.56 -13.59 0.64
CA THR A 553 -20.51 -14.63 1.03
C THR A 553 -19.74 -15.91 1.44
N PHE A 554 -18.60 -16.14 0.79
CA PHE A 554 -17.64 -17.19 1.10
C PHE A 554 -16.27 -16.79 0.53
N SER A 555 -15.21 -16.92 1.31
CA SER A 555 -13.81 -16.73 0.91
C SER A 555 -13.06 -18.08 0.78
N GLY A 556 -12.00 -18.12 -0.01
CA GLY A 556 -11.26 -19.35 -0.30
C GLY A 556 -11.88 -20.20 -1.41
N GLU A 557 -11.14 -21.21 -1.84
CA GLU A 557 -11.50 -22.10 -2.95
C GLU A 557 -11.36 -23.59 -2.58
N ASP A 558 -11.79 -24.49 -3.46
CA ASP A 558 -11.43 -25.91 -3.34
C ASP A 558 -10.01 -26.07 -3.90
N SER A 559 -9.02 -25.97 -3.01
CA SER A 559 -7.60 -26.03 -3.39
C SER A 559 -7.17 -27.39 -3.94
N GLY A 560 -7.97 -28.44 -3.72
CA GLY A 560 -7.63 -29.82 -4.06
C GLY A 560 -6.55 -30.45 -3.17
N VAL A 561 -6.04 -29.72 -2.17
CA VAL A 561 -5.01 -30.21 -1.24
C VAL A 561 -5.54 -31.38 -0.42
N LEU A 562 -4.67 -32.37 -0.21
CA LEU A 562 -4.93 -33.55 0.59
C LEU A 562 -4.01 -33.56 1.82
N PHE A 563 -4.61 -33.40 3.00
CA PHE A 563 -4.00 -33.75 4.28
C PHE A 563 -4.26 -35.22 4.58
N CYS A 564 -3.19 -36.03 4.58
CA CYS A 564 -3.29 -37.46 4.79
C CYS A 564 -2.29 -37.96 5.80
N TYR A 565 -2.72 -38.85 6.69
CA TYR A 565 -1.83 -39.55 7.62
C TYR A 565 -0.77 -40.32 6.83
N LYS A 566 0.49 -40.30 7.30
CA LYS A 566 1.70 -40.81 6.60
C LYS A 566 2.12 -40.06 5.32
N LYS A 567 1.41 -38.99 4.91
CA LYS A 567 1.87 -38.05 3.88
C LYS A 567 2.40 -36.78 4.55
N ASN A 568 1.49 -35.91 4.96
CA ASN A 568 1.78 -34.57 5.48
C ASN A 568 1.03 -34.26 6.77
N MET A 569 0.19 -35.16 7.29
CA MET A 569 -0.51 -35.00 8.56
C MET A 569 0.16 -35.88 9.63
N LYS A 570 0.63 -35.25 10.72
CA LYS A 570 1.27 -35.91 11.86
C LYS A 570 0.22 -36.43 12.85
N SER A 571 -0.80 -35.62 13.14
CA SER A 571 -1.88 -35.96 14.07
C SER A 571 -3.18 -35.29 13.66
N ILE A 572 -4.30 -35.86 14.11
CA ILE A 572 -5.63 -35.32 13.92
C ILE A 572 -6.51 -35.63 15.12
N GLN A 573 -7.30 -34.65 15.54
CA GLN A 573 -8.39 -34.79 16.50
C GLN A 573 -9.70 -34.40 15.82
N ARG A 574 -10.67 -35.32 15.81
CA ARG A 574 -12.04 -35.03 15.38
C ARG A 574 -12.91 -34.78 16.61
N VAL A 575 -13.58 -33.64 16.64
CA VAL A 575 -14.57 -33.30 17.68
C VAL A 575 -15.93 -33.13 17.02
N ILE A 576 -16.93 -33.83 17.54
CA ILE A 576 -18.35 -33.66 17.18
C ILE A 576 -19.04 -33.10 18.41
N ASP A 577 -19.44 -31.84 18.35
CA ASP A 577 -19.99 -31.12 19.49
C ASP A 577 -21.48 -30.80 19.29
N THR A 578 -22.27 -31.06 20.34
CA THR A 578 -23.71 -30.76 20.40
C THR A 578 -24.07 -29.94 21.65
N THR A 579 -23.09 -29.43 22.41
CA THR A 579 -23.37 -28.65 23.62
C THR A 579 -24.12 -27.36 23.32
N SER A 580 -23.91 -26.79 22.14
CA SER A 580 -24.53 -25.54 21.69
C SER A 580 -25.68 -25.76 20.70
N LEU A 581 -26.16 -27.00 20.54
CA LEU A 581 -27.20 -27.34 19.57
C LEU A 581 -28.56 -26.74 19.98
N ILE A 582 -29.15 -25.92 19.11
CA ILE A 582 -30.47 -25.29 19.29
C ILE A 582 -31.41 -25.76 18.18
N THR A 583 -32.58 -26.29 18.55
CA THR A 583 -33.60 -26.74 17.60
C THR A 583 -34.80 -25.80 17.52
N ARG A 584 -34.92 -24.84 18.46
CA ARG A 584 -35.94 -23.79 18.43
C ARG A 584 -35.36 -22.44 18.86
N LEU A 585 -35.44 -21.46 17.99
CA LEU A 585 -34.88 -20.12 18.22
C LEU A 585 -35.98 -19.07 18.22
N TYR A 586 -36.18 -18.41 19.36
CA TYR A 586 -37.00 -17.21 19.47
C TYR A 586 -36.19 -15.99 19.06
N ALA A 587 -36.81 -14.98 18.45
CA ALA A 587 -36.15 -13.72 18.14
C ALA A 587 -37.04 -12.53 18.48
N TYR A 588 -36.46 -11.54 19.18
CA TYR A 588 -37.17 -10.34 19.61
C TYR A 588 -36.49 -9.10 19.03
N GLY A 589 -37.24 -8.36 18.22
CA GLY A 589 -36.80 -7.13 17.58
C GLY A 589 -36.89 -5.90 18.50
N LYS A 590 -36.65 -4.72 17.92
CA LYS A 590 -36.83 -3.45 18.64
C LYS A 590 -38.21 -3.37 19.30
N ASP A 591 -38.23 -2.88 20.54
CA ASP A 591 -39.45 -2.73 21.36
C ASP A 591 -40.26 -4.04 21.53
N GLY A 592 -39.60 -5.19 21.44
CA GLY A 592 -40.24 -6.51 21.59
C GLY A 592 -40.97 -7.00 20.34
N MET A 593 -40.72 -6.40 19.17
CA MET A 593 -41.30 -6.83 17.90
C MET A 593 -41.05 -8.33 17.64
N THR A 594 -42.07 -9.06 17.17
CA THR A 594 -41.98 -10.47 16.76
C THR A 594 -42.37 -10.65 15.30
N PHE A 595 -42.06 -11.81 14.70
CA PHE A 595 -42.51 -12.19 13.36
C PHE A 595 -43.73 -13.13 13.35
N ALA A 596 -44.42 -13.30 14.49
CA ALA A 596 -45.53 -14.27 14.59
C ALA A 596 -46.64 -14.04 13.57
N SER A 597 -46.96 -12.78 13.26
CA SER A 597 -47.99 -12.41 12.28
C SER A 597 -47.68 -12.88 10.86
N ILE A 598 -46.41 -13.16 10.55
CA ILE A 598 -45.92 -13.61 9.24
C ILE A 598 -45.32 -15.02 9.27
N ASN A 599 -45.46 -15.74 10.39
CA ASN A 599 -44.90 -17.06 10.64
C ASN A 599 -45.91 -17.97 11.37
N ASP A 600 -47.14 -18.06 10.85
CA ASP A 600 -48.21 -18.92 11.37
C ASP A 600 -48.52 -18.75 12.87
N GLY A 601 -48.37 -17.53 13.41
CA GLY A 601 -48.58 -17.23 14.83
C GLY A 601 -47.41 -17.64 15.74
N LYS A 602 -46.28 -18.10 15.19
CA LYS A 602 -45.11 -18.54 15.96
C LYS A 602 -44.05 -17.46 16.04
N GLU A 603 -43.63 -17.13 17.26
CA GLU A 603 -42.52 -16.20 17.55
C GLU A 603 -41.13 -16.84 17.42
N TYR A 604 -41.07 -18.10 16.97
CA TYR A 604 -39.83 -18.87 16.84
C TYR A 604 -39.74 -19.55 15.48
N VAL A 605 -38.50 -19.84 15.08
CA VAL A 605 -38.17 -20.78 14.02
C VAL A 605 -37.75 -22.12 14.65
N GLN A 606 -37.94 -23.23 13.94
CA GLN A 606 -37.64 -24.56 14.47
C GLN A 606 -37.11 -25.49 13.38
N ASP A 607 -36.06 -26.23 13.73
CA ASP A 607 -35.48 -27.30 12.92
C ASP A 607 -35.16 -28.49 13.85
N THR A 608 -35.77 -29.63 13.56
CA THR A 608 -35.59 -30.89 14.31
C THR A 608 -35.02 -31.99 13.42
N THR A 609 -34.29 -31.62 12.37
CA THR A 609 -33.75 -32.55 11.37
C THR A 609 -32.65 -33.44 11.98
N TYR A 610 -31.77 -32.86 12.80
CA TYR A 610 -30.70 -33.62 13.46
C TYR A 610 -31.21 -34.40 14.69
N THR A 611 -32.06 -33.78 15.51
CA THR A 611 -32.65 -34.40 16.72
C THR A 611 -34.09 -33.95 16.90
N SER A 612 -34.93 -34.83 17.45
CA SER A 612 -36.32 -34.52 17.82
C SER A 612 -36.44 -33.79 19.16
N GLU A 613 -35.35 -33.68 19.93
CA GLU A 613 -35.32 -32.94 21.18
C GLU A 613 -35.46 -31.43 20.95
N ILE A 614 -36.35 -30.77 21.70
CA ILE A 614 -36.54 -29.32 21.63
C ILE A 614 -35.57 -28.62 22.58
N ARG A 615 -34.58 -27.94 22.02
CA ARG A 615 -33.57 -27.12 22.70
C ARG A 615 -33.80 -25.67 22.32
N ILE A 616 -34.11 -24.85 23.31
CA ILE A 616 -34.61 -23.49 23.12
C ILE A 616 -33.52 -22.48 23.41
N SER A 617 -33.33 -21.52 22.52
CA SER A 617 -32.56 -20.30 22.77
C SER A 617 -33.32 -19.06 22.28
N THR A 618 -32.80 -17.89 22.63
CA THR A 618 -33.33 -16.58 22.22
C THR A 618 -32.23 -15.77 21.56
N LEU A 619 -32.53 -15.22 20.39
CA LEU A 619 -31.69 -14.32 19.63
C LEU A 619 -32.11 -12.87 19.91
N ASP A 620 -31.16 -12.04 20.34
CA ASP A 620 -31.39 -10.60 20.47
C ASP A 620 -31.34 -9.96 19.08
N CYS A 621 -32.50 -9.48 18.62
CA CYS A 621 -32.64 -8.74 17.37
C CYS A 621 -33.05 -7.29 17.63
N SER A 622 -32.76 -6.72 18.80
CA SER A 622 -33.18 -5.37 19.21
C SER A 622 -32.80 -4.26 18.21
N ASN A 623 -31.79 -4.50 17.37
CA ASN A 623 -31.39 -3.58 16.30
C ASN A 623 -32.31 -3.65 15.07
N PHE A 624 -33.10 -4.70 14.87
CA PHE A 624 -34.02 -4.87 13.74
C PHE A 624 -35.35 -4.13 13.97
N THR A 625 -35.83 -3.47 12.92
CA THR A 625 -37.16 -2.82 12.91
C THR A 625 -38.10 -3.36 11.81
N ASN A 626 -37.71 -4.44 11.11
CA ASN A 626 -38.51 -5.10 10.08
C ASN A 626 -38.68 -6.61 10.39
N PRO A 627 -39.93 -7.11 10.57
CA PRO A 627 -40.16 -8.50 10.96
C PRO A 627 -39.81 -9.52 9.86
N TYR A 628 -39.90 -9.17 8.57
CA TYR A 628 -39.55 -10.09 7.48
C TYR A 628 -38.05 -10.35 7.43
N GLN A 629 -37.24 -9.30 7.53
CA GLN A 629 -35.78 -9.41 7.58
C GLN A 629 -35.32 -10.12 8.88
N MET A 630 -36.02 -9.90 9.99
CA MET A 630 -35.76 -10.60 11.25
C MET A 630 -36.06 -12.10 11.17
N LEU A 631 -37.15 -12.50 10.50
CA LEU A 631 -37.47 -13.91 10.26
C LEU A 631 -36.41 -14.58 9.37
N GLU A 632 -35.97 -13.90 8.31
CA GLU A 632 -34.88 -14.38 7.45
C GLU A 632 -33.59 -14.59 8.26
N PHE A 633 -33.20 -13.59 9.07
CA PHE A 633 -32.03 -13.67 9.93
C PHE A 633 -32.14 -14.80 10.98
N ALA A 634 -33.29 -14.97 11.62
CA ALA A 634 -33.51 -16.05 12.58
C ALA A 634 -33.41 -17.44 11.93
N ASN A 635 -33.93 -17.62 10.71
CA ASN A 635 -33.77 -18.88 9.97
C ASN A 635 -32.31 -19.16 9.62
N MET A 636 -31.57 -18.13 9.19
CA MET A 636 -30.14 -18.23 8.92
C MET A 636 -29.37 -18.73 10.16
N ARG A 637 -29.56 -18.07 11.32
CA ARG A 637 -28.89 -18.47 12.57
C ARG A 637 -29.30 -19.86 13.07
N LEU A 638 -30.59 -20.21 12.93
CA LEU A 638 -31.04 -21.54 13.33
C LEU A 638 -30.38 -22.63 12.46
N ALA A 639 -30.14 -22.39 11.17
CA ALA A 639 -29.44 -23.35 10.32
C ALA A 639 -28.03 -23.67 10.84
N ASP A 640 -27.33 -22.67 11.40
CA ASP A 640 -26.02 -22.85 12.02
C ASP A 640 -26.09 -23.60 13.36
N TYR A 641 -27.15 -23.36 14.15
CA TYR A 641 -27.28 -23.95 15.49
C TYR A 641 -27.96 -25.33 15.54
N ALA A 642 -28.76 -25.68 14.52
CA ALA A 642 -29.58 -26.89 14.53
C ALA A 642 -28.82 -28.16 14.11
N SER A 643 -27.52 -28.03 13.79
CA SER A 643 -26.64 -29.14 13.43
C SER A 643 -25.42 -29.21 14.36
N PRO A 644 -24.83 -30.40 14.61
CA PRO A 644 -23.61 -30.51 15.38
C PRO A 644 -22.46 -29.75 14.74
N ARG A 645 -21.64 -29.12 15.58
CA ARG A 645 -20.38 -28.55 15.14
C ARG A 645 -19.36 -29.69 14.99
N ILE A 646 -18.93 -29.94 13.76
CA ILE A 646 -17.87 -30.90 13.47
C ILE A 646 -16.60 -30.12 13.20
N SER A 647 -15.55 -30.40 13.96
CA SER A 647 -14.23 -29.80 13.78
C SER A 647 -13.14 -30.85 13.75
N TYR A 648 -12.08 -30.52 13.01
CA TYR A 648 -10.87 -31.31 12.87
C TYR A 648 -9.70 -30.41 13.22
N VAL A 649 -8.97 -30.74 14.27
CA VAL A 649 -7.71 -30.08 14.62
C VAL A 649 -6.60 -31.00 14.16
N LEU A 650 -5.77 -30.56 13.23
CA LEU A 650 -4.69 -31.37 12.69
C LEU A 650 -3.37 -30.65 12.76
N LYS A 651 -2.31 -31.43 12.99
CA LYS A 651 -0.92 -30.97 12.87
C LYS A 651 -0.40 -31.47 11.53
N ALA A 652 -0.10 -30.57 10.62
CA ALA A 652 0.33 -30.93 9.28
C ALA A 652 1.47 -30.06 8.76
N MET A 653 2.25 -30.66 7.88
CA MET A 653 3.27 -29.98 7.11
C MET A 653 2.65 -29.27 5.91
N ASP A 654 2.98 -27.98 5.81
CA ASP A 654 2.83 -27.25 4.56
C ASP A 654 3.86 -27.75 3.53
N LEU A 655 3.41 -28.56 2.57
CA LEU A 655 4.27 -29.11 1.53
C LEU A 655 4.66 -28.05 0.48
N SER A 656 3.92 -26.95 0.36
CA SER A 656 4.15 -25.92 -0.66
C SER A 656 5.51 -25.21 -0.51
N VAL A 657 6.14 -25.35 0.66
CA VAL A 657 7.49 -24.86 0.95
C VAL A 657 8.59 -25.70 0.29
N LEU A 658 8.28 -26.94 -0.12
CA LEU A 658 9.20 -27.84 -0.80
C LEU A 658 9.20 -27.59 -2.32
N THR A 659 10.40 -27.60 -2.92
CA THR A 659 10.54 -27.47 -4.37
C THR A 659 9.80 -28.59 -5.11
N GLY A 660 8.95 -28.22 -6.08
CA GLY A 660 8.16 -29.17 -6.87
C GLY A 660 6.79 -29.50 -6.27
N PHE A 661 6.45 -28.97 -5.10
CA PHE A 661 5.17 -29.15 -4.41
C PHE A 661 4.33 -27.87 -4.37
N GLU A 662 4.56 -26.92 -5.29
CA GLU A 662 3.83 -25.64 -5.34
C GLU A 662 2.32 -25.81 -5.54
N HIS A 663 1.90 -26.95 -6.10
CA HIS A 663 0.50 -27.34 -6.26
C HIS A 663 -0.20 -27.80 -4.96
N GLU A 664 0.54 -27.97 -3.86
CA GLU A 664 -0.01 -28.28 -2.54
C GLU A 664 -0.27 -27.01 -1.70
N THR A 665 -0.34 -25.85 -2.35
CA THR A 665 -0.63 -24.56 -1.70
C THR A 665 -2.07 -24.50 -1.21
N TRP A 666 -2.28 -23.94 -0.03
CA TRP A 666 -3.58 -23.69 0.58
C TRP A 666 -3.56 -22.36 1.35
N GLU A 667 -4.72 -21.75 1.49
CA GLU A 667 -4.93 -20.52 2.27
C GLU A 667 -6.01 -20.70 3.34
N LEU A 668 -6.07 -19.75 4.29
CA LEU A 668 -7.15 -19.68 5.25
C LEU A 668 -8.46 -19.43 4.49
N GLY A 669 -9.50 -20.22 4.74
CA GLY A 669 -10.76 -20.18 3.98
C GLY A 669 -10.91 -21.28 2.95
N ASP A 670 -9.83 -21.95 2.54
CA ASP A 670 -9.91 -23.00 1.51
C ASP A 670 -10.64 -24.25 2.02
N THR A 671 -11.32 -24.92 1.10
CA THR A 671 -11.82 -26.27 1.29
C THR A 671 -10.74 -27.27 0.89
N VAL A 672 -10.38 -28.17 1.80
CA VAL A 672 -9.35 -29.20 1.61
C VAL A 672 -9.91 -30.59 1.90
N THR A 673 -9.20 -31.62 1.45
CA THR A 673 -9.53 -33.01 1.75
C THR A 673 -8.68 -33.51 2.91
N VAL A 674 -9.32 -34.10 3.93
CA VAL A 674 -8.65 -34.75 5.05
C VAL A 674 -8.93 -36.25 5.00
N LYS A 675 -7.87 -37.05 5.02
CA LYS A 675 -7.94 -38.51 4.97
C LYS A 675 -7.12 -39.16 6.09
N ASP A 676 -7.77 -40.04 6.83
CA ASP A 676 -7.13 -40.91 7.81
C ASP A 676 -7.79 -42.29 7.74
N ASP A 677 -7.07 -43.27 7.19
CA ASP A 677 -7.58 -44.63 7.02
C ASP A 677 -7.75 -45.35 8.37
N ASP A 678 -6.98 -44.98 9.39
CA ASP A 678 -7.04 -45.60 10.73
C ASP A 678 -8.29 -45.13 11.50
N LEU A 679 -8.74 -43.89 11.26
CA LEU A 679 -10.00 -43.34 11.77
C LEU A 679 -11.19 -43.55 10.83
N ASN A 680 -11.00 -44.21 9.68
CA ASN A 680 -11.99 -44.33 8.59
C ASN A 680 -12.60 -42.96 8.22
N LEU A 681 -11.76 -41.94 8.14
CA LEU A 681 -12.11 -40.55 7.87
C LEU A 681 -11.69 -40.18 6.44
N SER A 682 -12.63 -39.68 5.66
CA SER A 682 -12.38 -39.06 4.36
C SER A 682 -13.40 -37.95 4.16
N VAL A 683 -13.01 -36.71 4.43
CA VAL A 683 -13.92 -35.55 4.43
C VAL A 683 -13.33 -34.39 3.66
N LYS A 684 -14.21 -33.61 3.02
CA LYS A 684 -13.87 -32.27 2.53
C LYS A 684 -14.41 -31.25 3.52
N THR A 685 -13.54 -30.34 3.97
CA THR A 685 -13.92 -29.34 4.98
C THR A 685 -13.02 -28.11 4.85
N ARG A 686 -13.48 -27.00 5.42
CA ARG A 686 -12.90 -25.66 5.26
C ARG A 686 -11.87 -25.39 6.34
N ILE A 687 -10.71 -24.84 6.00
CA ILE A 687 -9.73 -24.33 6.97
C ILE A 687 -10.26 -23.03 7.56
N VAL A 688 -10.63 -23.04 8.84
CA VAL A 688 -11.25 -21.89 9.52
C VAL A 688 -10.28 -21.16 10.44
N ARG A 689 -9.21 -21.83 10.89
CA ARG A 689 -8.14 -21.26 11.71
C ARG A 689 -6.82 -21.95 11.43
N ARG A 690 -5.71 -21.22 11.55
CA ARG A 690 -4.35 -21.76 11.51
C ARG A 690 -3.48 -21.14 12.58
N GLU A 691 -2.55 -21.93 13.08
CA GLU A 691 -1.37 -21.51 13.82
C GLU A 691 -0.16 -21.98 13.01
N TYR A 692 0.39 -21.07 12.22
CA TYR A 692 1.47 -21.36 11.28
C TYR A 692 2.81 -21.05 11.93
N ASN A 693 3.64 -22.08 12.13
CA ASN A 693 5.01 -21.90 12.58
C ASN A 693 5.92 -21.64 11.37
N LEU A 694 6.45 -20.42 11.28
CA LEU A 694 7.24 -19.99 10.12
C LEU A 694 8.60 -20.68 10.05
N GLN A 695 9.17 -21.13 11.17
CA GLN A 695 10.47 -21.80 11.17
C GLN A 695 10.36 -23.32 11.06
N GLU A 696 9.25 -23.85 11.56
CA GLU A 696 8.91 -25.25 11.52
C GLU A 696 7.58 -25.43 10.77
N PRO A 697 7.52 -25.26 9.43
CA PRO A 697 6.25 -25.41 8.70
C PRO A 697 5.62 -26.81 8.84
N TRP A 698 6.41 -27.82 9.24
CA TRP A 698 5.96 -29.16 9.61
C TRP A 698 5.21 -29.23 10.95
N ASN A 699 5.26 -28.15 11.73
CA ASN A 699 4.65 -27.97 13.03
C ASN A 699 3.47 -26.96 12.94
N THR A 700 2.76 -26.93 11.81
CA THR A 700 1.58 -26.08 11.62
C THR A 700 0.34 -26.77 12.16
N VAL A 701 -0.49 -26.05 12.92
CA VAL A 701 -1.77 -26.55 13.44
C VAL A 701 -2.92 -25.90 12.68
N LEU A 702 -3.85 -26.71 12.17
CA LEU A 702 -5.03 -26.26 11.40
C LEU A 702 -6.31 -26.69 12.10
N GLU A 703 -7.27 -25.76 12.21
CA GLU A 703 -8.67 -26.09 12.51
C GLU A 703 -9.47 -26.09 11.22
N LEU A 704 -10.17 -27.18 10.97
CA LEU A 704 -11.11 -27.30 9.88
C LEU A 704 -12.51 -27.52 10.43
N SER A 705 -13.50 -26.78 9.93
CA SER A 705 -14.86 -26.90 10.41
C SER A 705 -15.90 -26.58 9.34
N THR A 706 -17.08 -27.17 9.49
CA THR A 706 -18.26 -26.86 8.67
C THR A 706 -19.00 -25.62 9.16
N THR A 707 -18.75 -25.16 10.38
CA THR A 707 -19.34 -23.95 10.96
C THR A 707 -18.25 -23.03 11.50
N LEU A 708 -18.40 -21.73 11.26
CA LEU A 708 -17.53 -20.71 11.85
C LEU A 708 -17.86 -20.59 13.35
N ARG A 709 -16.86 -20.28 14.18
CA ARG A 709 -17.08 -20.00 15.61
C ARG A 709 -17.73 -18.63 15.76
N GLU A 710 -18.61 -18.46 16.75
CA GLU A 710 -19.07 -17.13 17.13
C GLU A 710 -18.02 -16.43 18.01
N LEU A 711 -17.90 -15.10 17.85
CA LEU A 711 -17.02 -14.24 18.64
C LEU A 711 -17.42 -14.31 20.12
N GLY A 712 -16.76 -15.17 20.90
CA GLY A 712 -17.03 -15.37 22.32
C GLY A 712 -16.98 -16.81 22.80
N ASP A 713 -16.90 -17.80 21.90
CA ASP A 713 -16.75 -19.20 22.28
C ASP A 713 -15.28 -19.47 22.72
N SER A 714 -15.10 -19.73 24.01
CA SER A 714 -13.82 -19.71 24.72
C SER A 714 -12.65 -20.46 24.04
N SER A 715 -11.51 -19.78 23.87
CA SER A 715 -10.22 -20.30 23.35
C SER A 715 -9.77 -21.62 24.01
N SER A 716 -10.19 -21.83 25.27
CA SER A 716 -9.80 -22.94 26.15
C SER A 716 -9.81 -24.33 25.52
N ARG A 717 -10.73 -24.66 24.59
CA ARG A 717 -10.78 -25.99 23.97
C ARG A 717 -9.81 -26.16 22.80
N TRP A 718 -9.51 -25.08 22.07
CA TRP A 718 -8.43 -25.09 21.09
C TRP A 718 -7.10 -25.20 21.81
N ASP A 719 -6.88 -24.34 22.81
CA ASP A 719 -5.68 -24.37 23.66
C ASP A 719 -5.52 -25.79 24.25
N SER A 720 -6.60 -26.40 24.76
CA SER A 720 -6.56 -27.79 25.24
C SER A 720 -6.24 -28.82 24.15
N ALA A 721 -6.76 -28.66 22.92
CA ALA A 721 -6.50 -29.59 21.83
C ALA A 721 -5.07 -29.46 21.31
N ALA A 722 -4.59 -28.23 21.12
CA ALA A 722 -3.21 -27.90 20.78
C ALA A 722 -2.26 -28.39 21.87
N ASP A 723 -2.52 -28.09 23.15
CA ASP A 723 -1.76 -28.56 24.32
C ASP A 723 -1.80 -30.10 24.44
N MET A 724 -2.92 -30.76 24.12
CA MET A 724 -3.00 -32.23 24.08
C MET A 724 -2.13 -32.81 22.96
N LEU A 725 -2.08 -32.16 21.81
CA LEU A 725 -1.21 -32.56 20.70
C LEU A 725 0.27 -32.24 21.01
N GLU A 726 0.57 -31.14 21.70
CA GLU A 726 1.91 -30.81 22.20
C GLU A 726 2.36 -31.76 23.32
N SER A 727 1.48 -32.15 24.24
CA SER A 727 1.80 -33.08 25.32
C SER A 727 1.95 -34.51 24.82
N ALA A 728 1.23 -34.92 23.78
CA ALA A 728 1.54 -36.13 23.02
C ALA A 728 2.94 -36.04 22.39
N ASP A 729 3.32 -34.87 21.87
CA ASP A 729 4.69 -34.57 21.43
C ASP A 729 5.70 -34.50 22.58
N LEU A 730 5.32 -34.21 23.84
CA LEU A 730 6.23 -34.23 24.99
C LEU A 730 6.58 -35.66 25.42
N VAL A 731 5.63 -36.60 25.32
CA VAL A 731 5.88 -38.04 25.50
C VAL A 731 6.81 -38.53 24.38
N ASP A 732 6.63 -38.04 23.15
CA ASP A 732 7.53 -38.26 22.02
C ASP A 732 8.86 -37.50 22.20
N SER A 733 8.90 -36.37 22.91
CA SER A 733 10.10 -35.55 23.14
C SER A 733 11.05 -36.13 24.18
N GLN A 734 10.52 -36.94 25.10
CA GLN A 734 11.33 -37.71 26.04
C GLN A 734 12.00 -38.89 25.32
N GLU A 735 11.41 -39.36 24.21
CA GLU A 735 12.05 -40.28 23.25
C GLU A 735 12.90 -39.55 22.19
N MET A 736 12.59 -38.28 21.83
CA MET A 736 13.40 -37.45 20.91
C MET A 736 14.57 -36.72 21.58
N LYS A 737 14.65 -36.65 22.91
CA LYS A 737 15.90 -36.23 23.60
C LYS A 737 17.04 -37.23 23.41
N ASP A 738 16.75 -38.42 22.88
CA ASP A 738 17.72 -39.39 22.37
C ASP A 738 17.93 -39.32 20.84
N LEU A 739 17.31 -38.37 20.13
CA LEU A 739 17.66 -38.05 18.74
C LEU A 739 18.83 -37.06 18.66
N VAL A 740 19.95 -37.49 19.24
CA VAL A 740 21.29 -37.05 18.85
C VAL A 740 21.54 -37.63 17.45
N PRO A 741 22.15 -36.89 16.48
CA PRO A 741 22.22 -37.31 15.09
C PRO A 741 22.73 -38.75 14.95
N PHE A 742 21.89 -39.60 14.33
CA PHE A 742 21.98 -41.05 14.15
C PHE A 742 23.38 -41.61 13.93
N ASN A 743 24.15 -41.76 15.02
CA ASN A 743 25.40 -42.51 15.04
C ASN A 743 25.30 -43.57 16.12
N HIS A 744 25.16 -44.83 15.70
CA HIS A 744 25.05 -45.95 16.63
C HIS A 744 26.40 -46.29 17.30
N LEU A 745 27.54 -45.89 16.71
CA LEU A 745 28.86 -46.11 17.31
C LEU A 745 29.12 -45.11 18.44
N ARG A 746 29.38 -45.62 19.64
CA ARG A 746 29.77 -44.81 20.79
C ARG A 746 31.21 -44.35 20.65
N ASN A 747 31.47 -43.07 20.87
CA ASN A 747 32.81 -42.48 20.83
C ASN A 747 33.58 -42.79 19.52
N SER A 748 32.90 -42.69 18.37
CA SER A 748 33.50 -42.99 17.06
C SER A 748 34.56 -41.98 16.62
N ARG A 749 34.66 -40.84 17.31
CA ARG A 749 35.61 -39.74 17.05
C ARG A 749 36.81 -39.73 18.01
N ALA A 750 36.93 -40.73 18.88
CA ALA A 750 37.98 -40.84 19.91
C ALA A 750 38.08 -39.66 20.91
N ASP A 751 37.13 -38.72 20.94
CA ASP A 751 37.10 -37.56 21.84
C ASP A 751 37.09 -37.95 23.33
N SER A 752 36.57 -39.14 23.66
CA SER A 752 36.60 -39.72 25.00
C SER A 752 37.67 -40.82 25.16
N GLY A 753 38.74 -40.76 24.37
CA GLY A 753 39.81 -41.75 24.37
C GLY A 753 39.35 -43.12 23.87
N LEU A 754 39.78 -44.21 24.54
CA LEU A 754 39.36 -45.59 24.20
C LEU A 754 38.05 -46.03 24.87
N ASN A 755 37.34 -45.13 25.56
CA ASN A 755 36.09 -45.47 26.22
C ASN A 755 35.09 -46.04 25.21
N TYR A 756 34.34 -47.06 25.63
CA TYR A 756 33.35 -47.80 24.84
C TYR A 756 33.91 -48.69 23.72
N TRP A 757 35.23 -48.80 23.58
CA TRP A 757 35.88 -49.70 22.63
C TRP A 757 36.69 -50.77 23.34
N GLN A 758 36.61 -52.01 22.86
CA GLN A 758 37.53 -53.07 23.25
C GLN A 758 38.77 -52.96 22.35
N SER A 759 39.90 -52.58 22.95
CA SER A 759 41.13 -52.27 22.23
C SER A 759 42.22 -53.30 22.52
N SER A 760 42.88 -53.77 21.46
CA SER A 760 44.11 -54.56 21.50
C SER A 760 45.14 -53.88 20.60
N GLY A 761 46.09 -53.16 21.21
CA GLY A 761 47.21 -52.54 20.51
C GLY A 761 46.93 -51.21 19.79
N PHE A 762 45.75 -50.61 19.97
CA PHE A 762 45.42 -49.24 19.53
C PHE A 762 45.63 -48.23 20.65
N SER A 763 45.94 -46.99 20.26
CA SER A 763 46.11 -45.82 21.10
C SER A 763 45.35 -44.62 20.51
N VAL A 764 45.19 -43.55 21.29
CA VAL A 764 44.52 -42.32 20.85
C VAL A 764 45.56 -41.37 20.28
N ASP A 765 45.26 -40.81 19.11
CA ASP A 765 46.02 -39.73 18.48
C ASP A 765 45.22 -38.42 18.63
N ALA A 766 45.72 -37.49 19.43
CA ALA A 766 45.04 -36.23 19.70
C ALA A 766 45.37 -35.11 18.67
N GLU A 767 46.22 -35.39 17.68
CA GLU A 767 46.69 -34.37 16.73
C GLU A 767 46.04 -34.54 15.35
N ASN A 768 45.66 -35.77 14.98
CA ASN A 768 45.24 -36.13 13.63
C ASN A 768 43.76 -36.55 13.51
N GLY A 769 42.87 -35.97 14.32
CA GLY A 769 41.42 -36.16 14.20
C GLY A 769 40.82 -35.39 13.02
N VAL A 770 39.87 -35.98 12.28
CA VAL A 770 39.23 -35.32 11.12
C VAL A 770 37.81 -34.84 11.42
N SER A 771 36.97 -35.71 11.98
CA SER A 771 35.57 -35.38 12.34
C SER A 771 35.38 -35.03 13.83
N GLY A 772 36.44 -35.13 14.63
CA GLY A 772 36.53 -34.76 16.04
C GLY A 772 37.95 -34.35 16.42
N THR A 773 38.21 -34.16 17.71
CA THR A 773 39.49 -33.67 18.23
C THR A 773 40.59 -34.73 18.31
N ALA A 774 40.26 -36.01 18.06
CA ALA A 774 41.20 -37.13 18.09
C ALA A 774 40.88 -38.21 17.03
N SER A 775 41.74 -39.21 16.91
CA SER A 775 41.53 -40.44 16.12
C SER A 775 42.16 -41.66 16.81
N PHE A 776 41.84 -42.86 16.33
CA PHE A 776 42.46 -44.11 16.80
C PHE A 776 43.63 -44.49 15.91
N ARG A 777 44.77 -44.85 16.51
CA ARG A 777 45.97 -45.29 15.78
C ARG A 777 46.56 -46.58 16.33
N CYS A 778 47.18 -47.38 15.47
CA CYS A 778 48.03 -48.49 15.87
C CYS A 778 49.23 -48.64 14.93
N GLU A 779 50.34 -49.16 15.45
CA GLU A 779 51.50 -49.55 14.64
C GLU A 779 51.42 -51.04 14.33
N GLY A 780 51.55 -51.41 13.05
CA GLY A 780 51.53 -52.81 12.61
C GLY A 780 52.71 -53.62 13.15
N ALA A 781 52.50 -54.90 13.46
CA ALA A 781 53.55 -55.82 13.91
C ALA A 781 53.37 -57.21 13.30
N LEU A 782 54.46 -57.85 12.85
CA LEU A 782 54.40 -59.21 12.32
C LEU A 782 53.97 -60.21 13.41
N ASN A 783 53.24 -61.24 13.02
CA ASN A 783 52.75 -62.33 13.89
C ASN A 783 51.85 -61.88 15.07
N THR A 784 51.28 -60.67 15.01
CA THR A 784 50.41 -60.13 16.07
C THR A 784 49.14 -59.56 15.46
N THR A 785 47.98 -59.84 16.07
CA THR A 785 46.71 -59.20 15.70
C THR A 785 46.45 -58.00 16.60
N LYS A 786 46.17 -56.85 15.99
CA LYS A 786 45.67 -55.65 16.66
C LYS A 786 44.25 -55.39 16.24
N SER A 787 43.38 -55.06 17.18
CA SER A 787 41.95 -54.87 16.92
C SER A 787 41.37 -53.76 17.78
N LEU A 788 40.34 -53.12 17.26
CA LEU A 788 39.49 -52.19 17.97
C LEU A 788 38.05 -52.55 17.61
N SER A 789 37.26 -52.99 18.60
CA SER A 789 35.91 -53.48 18.35
C SER A 789 34.88 -52.89 19.31
N GLN A 790 33.64 -52.79 18.82
CA GLN A 790 32.47 -52.39 19.59
C GLN A 790 31.27 -53.17 19.07
N THR A 791 30.45 -53.68 19.99
CA THR A 791 29.16 -54.30 19.66
C THR A 791 28.07 -53.28 19.96
N ILE A 792 27.20 -53.05 18.97
CA ILE A 792 26.06 -52.14 19.07
C ILE A 792 24.79 -52.87 18.67
N THR A 793 23.67 -52.50 19.28
CA THR A 793 22.33 -52.96 18.87
C THR A 793 21.69 -51.82 18.06
N PRO A 794 21.63 -51.93 16.72
CA PRO A 794 21.06 -50.87 15.90
C PRO A 794 19.52 -50.84 15.99
N ALA A 795 18.90 -49.71 15.65
CA ALA A 795 17.43 -49.57 15.68
C ALA A 795 16.79 -50.23 14.46
N ASN A 796 15.66 -50.95 14.62
CA ASN A 796 14.97 -51.71 13.56
C ASN A 796 14.81 -50.94 12.23
N ARG A 797 15.78 -51.14 11.32
CA ARG A 797 15.83 -50.58 9.98
C ARG A 797 16.31 -51.62 8.99
N GLU A 798 15.82 -51.53 7.76
CA GLU A 798 16.16 -52.46 6.67
C GLU A 798 17.51 -52.15 5.99
N SER A 799 18.17 -51.03 6.35
CA SER A 799 19.44 -50.62 5.75
C SER A 799 20.27 -49.77 6.71
N TYR A 800 21.59 -49.98 6.70
CA TYR A 800 22.57 -49.22 7.49
C TYR A 800 23.74 -48.78 6.62
N THR A 801 24.31 -47.63 6.95
CA THR A 801 25.54 -47.13 6.31
C THR A 801 26.64 -47.06 7.35
N PHE A 802 27.72 -47.80 7.11
CA PHE A 802 28.97 -47.66 7.86
C PHE A 802 29.91 -46.74 7.09
N SER A 803 30.44 -45.71 7.75
CA SER A 803 31.41 -44.78 7.16
C SER A 803 32.64 -44.66 8.07
N ALA A 804 33.82 -44.71 7.46
CA ALA A 804 35.10 -44.52 8.14
C ALA A 804 36.08 -43.82 7.22
N GLN A 805 36.92 -42.96 7.81
CA GLN A 805 38.06 -42.35 7.14
C GLN A 805 39.34 -42.90 7.74
N ILE A 806 40.25 -43.37 6.89
CA ILE A 806 41.42 -44.12 7.30
C ILE A 806 42.65 -43.56 6.59
N ALA A 807 43.74 -43.45 7.33
CA ALA A 807 45.05 -43.09 6.82
C ALA A 807 46.07 -44.15 7.24
N SER A 808 47.10 -44.36 6.43
CA SER A 808 48.23 -45.23 6.77
C SER A 808 49.54 -44.60 6.32
N GLU A 809 50.62 -44.86 7.06
CA GLU A 809 51.97 -44.40 6.73
C GLU A 809 52.93 -45.61 6.77
N ASN A 810 53.65 -45.85 5.68
CA ASN A 810 54.67 -46.92 5.54
C ASN A 810 54.18 -48.35 5.91
N LEU A 811 52.88 -48.64 5.75
CA LEU A 811 52.30 -49.93 6.11
C LEU A 811 52.54 -51.00 5.03
N VAL A 812 53.16 -52.11 5.41
CA VAL A 812 53.47 -53.24 4.50
C VAL A 812 52.84 -54.53 5.02
N LYS A 813 51.97 -55.14 4.21
CA LYS A 813 51.26 -56.39 4.52
C LYS A 813 52.22 -57.58 4.39
N GLY A 814 52.33 -58.39 5.44
CA GLY A 814 53.03 -59.69 5.37
C GLY A 814 52.28 -60.67 4.46
N SER A 815 52.91 -61.79 4.07
CA SER A 815 52.38 -62.76 3.09
C SER A 815 51.00 -63.35 3.44
N SER A 816 50.54 -63.21 4.69
CA SER A 816 49.19 -63.62 5.14
C SER A 816 48.56 -62.60 6.09
N GLY A 817 49.05 -61.35 6.11
CA GLY A 817 48.47 -60.30 6.94
C GLY A 817 47.15 -59.78 6.36
N GLN A 818 46.26 -59.26 7.21
CA GLN A 818 45.02 -58.58 6.81
C GLN A 818 44.94 -57.22 7.52
N VAL A 819 44.53 -56.18 6.80
CA VAL A 819 44.32 -54.84 7.35
C VAL A 819 42.99 -54.35 6.82
N GLY A 820 41.98 -54.23 7.67
CA GLY A 820 40.64 -53.95 7.22
C GLY A 820 39.67 -53.70 8.35
N ILE A 821 38.43 -53.42 7.98
CA ILE A 821 37.31 -53.34 8.90
C ILE A 821 36.46 -54.59 8.71
N GLU A 822 36.31 -55.35 9.77
CA GLU A 822 35.38 -56.48 9.82
C GLU A 822 34.08 -56.04 10.47
N VAL A 823 32.95 -56.29 9.80
CA VAL A 823 31.61 -56.03 10.33
C VAL A 823 30.86 -57.37 10.38
N THR A 824 30.46 -57.76 11.59
CA THR A 824 29.64 -58.96 11.82
C THR A 824 28.22 -58.52 12.21
N PHE A 825 27.25 -58.98 11.44
CA PHE A 825 25.82 -58.83 11.70
C PHE A 825 25.31 -60.12 12.35
N GLU A 826 24.60 -60.00 13.46
CA GLU A 826 23.86 -61.08 14.09
C GLU A 826 22.36 -60.79 13.91
N TYR A 827 21.63 -61.70 13.28
CA TYR A 827 20.20 -61.57 13.03
C TYR A 827 19.39 -62.12 14.21
N GLU A 828 18.11 -61.74 14.31
CA GLU A 828 17.24 -62.16 15.44
C GLU A 828 17.07 -63.69 15.55
N ASP A 829 17.28 -64.43 14.45
CA ASP A 829 17.25 -65.90 14.44
C ASP A 829 18.56 -66.55 14.93
N GLY A 830 19.54 -65.74 15.36
CA GLY A 830 20.85 -66.16 15.85
C GLY A 830 21.86 -66.49 14.76
N THR A 831 21.52 -66.30 13.48
CA THR A 831 22.50 -66.46 12.39
C THR A 831 23.42 -65.24 12.29
N THR A 832 24.64 -65.44 11.80
CA THR A 832 25.63 -64.36 11.66
C THR A 832 26.14 -64.23 10.23
N GLU A 833 26.23 -63.00 9.73
CA GLU A 833 26.90 -62.65 8.47
C GLU A 833 28.13 -61.78 8.78
N THR A 834 29.30 -62.12 8.22
CA THR A 834 30.52 -61.31 8.37
C THR A 834 30.99 -60.77 7.02
N ARG A 835 31.33 -59.48 7.00
CA ARG A 835 31.89 -58.77 5.85
C ARG A 835 33.22 -58.15 6.26
N PHE A 836 34.27 -58.42 5.48
CA PHE A 836 35.58 -57.80 5.65
C PHE A 836 35.83 -56.80 4.53
N ILE A 837 36.14 -55.57 4.91
CA ILE A 837 36.51 -54.47 4.00
C ILE A 837 38.03 -54.34 4.07
N ASP A 838 38.73 -54.85 3.06
CA ASP A 838 40.19 -54.76 2.96
C ASP A 838 40.60 -53.31 2.67
N LEU A 839 41.60 -52.81 3.39
CA LEU A 839 42.08 -51.42 3.30
C LEU A 839 43.44 -51.32 2.60
N ILE A 840 44.06 -52.45 2.25
CA ILE A 840 45.34 -52.55 1.53
C ILE A 840 45.34 -53.70 0.53
#